data_AF-A0A835EER4-F1
#
_entry.id   AF-A0A835EER4-F1
#
_cell.length_a   1.000
_cell.length_b   1.000
_cell.length_c   1.000
_cell.angle_alpha   90.00
_cell.angle_beta   90.00
_cell.angle_gamma   90.00
#
_symmetry.space_group_name_H-M   'P 1'
#
loop_
_entity.id
_entity.type
_entity.pdbx_description
1 polymer ?
#
loop_
_entity_poly.entity_id
_entity_poly.type
_entity_poly.pdbx_seq_one_letter_code
_entity_poly.pdbx_strand_id
1 'polypeptide(L)'
;MATSVLNEVDEKVIVVEAAAPVPSLPPSSSLLPLAMDAADDSTMHIVIFPWLAFGHLLPCLELAERLAARGHRVSFVSTPRNLARLPPVRTPALARLVDLVALPLPQLDGLPDGAEATSDVPYDKFELHRNAFDALAAPFASFLDAACDGSSSNSRRPDWVVADFIHHWVADAAEERNVPCAMLLPCAAGIAASAGKPGDPSSHAEQRQAIAQAMSGATAFETQQAAEAFATEGVSLGPSLISRFVQTLTRCRFVAVRSCPELEPDAFRLLTRLYGKPAVPLGMLPPRPDGTRGVSSKDAEDDDVAITRWLDAQPGRSVVYVALGTEAPVRVELLRELAHGLELAGTRFLWALRPPIGADEDSIIPSGFAERVGDRGIVTTRWVPQVRVLAHGAVCAFLTHCGWGSIVEGLQHGLPLIMLPIFGDQGPNARLMEGRRVGVVVPRDEKDGSFDRDGVAGAVRAVVVEEEGRAFANNARRMQEIVADRECSESVSPKKEPPIIQRQRLQPLKRRGHVEASQPDTASDEYDEPASCSSREDESSSRLNIKWPSRAGCTEKGLQPCCMNLFSRNGLAGPLVSSNFWIRFRLPRGTVVAVIPGPRRATAPRPTTNTPAGLSSAAMDTTADTSESPLHVVIFPWLAFGHLLPALELAKRLASRGHRVSFVSTPRNISRLPQVPPALAPLIGFVALPLPRVDGLPDGAEATSDVPPGKADLHTKAFDGLAAPFSSFLDADGDKIDWLVLDSFHYWAAAAAEGRNIPCVLYLVFSAETLSRYGVPRGVSAAAVGDLGAAPSIAQRFVLTFEVCKLVANRTYHELEPETVPLLPGIFGKPVIPVGLLPPPPSSREGHNDTATSAAALMTWLDKQPPSSVLYAAFESEAPVTVEQLHEVAHGLELAGTGFLWALKKPSGGGGGLESEGGGLLPPGFEERARGRGLVTMGWVPQLGILAHGAVGAFLTHCGWSSTVEGLLYGQPLVMLPFLGEQEINAQLMERKQVGVQVPRHGDDRSFDREGVASSVRAVMSGEEGGRVFAANAKKLREIVTDENCQGRWSPSERRLITGNGYKHRGNQRDVDAPKLPGISDKTGIPHSKEASSRFEEKEGSMTKIGIPSPGELGATFTLKPNN
;
A
#
# COMPACT_ATOMS: atom_id res chain seq x y z
N MET A 1 -9.24 -44.71 -70.56
CA MET A 1 -9.88 -46.04 -70.37
C MET A 1 -9.90 -46.30 -68.88
N ALA A 2 -11.01 -46.70 -68.24
CA ALA A 2 -12.40 -46.66 -68.68
C ALA A 2 -13.33 -46.57 -67.43
N THR A 3 -14.54 -46.03 -67.63
CA THR A 3 -15.80 -46.23 -66.87
C THR A 3 -15.75 -46.70 -65.40
N SER A 4 -16.26 -46.04 -64.34
CA SER A 4 -17.34 -45.04 -64.09
C SER A 4 -18.54 -45.61 -63.31
N VAL A 5 -18.82 -45.01 -62.14
CA VAL A 5 -20.14 -44.79 -61.51
C VAL A 5 -20.99 -46.00 -61.07
N LEU A 6 -21.23 -46.11 -59.76
CA LEU A 6 -22.54 -46.03 -59.08
C LEU A 6 -22.26 -46.01 -57.55
N ASN A 7 -22.39 -44.86 -56.87
CA ASN A 7 -23.50 -44.45 -55.98
C ASN A 7 -23.52 -45.20 -54.63
N GLU A 8 -23.17 -44.51 -53.52
CA GLU A 8 -24.09 -43.99 -52.47
C GLU A 8 -24.58 -45.08 -51.48
N VAL A 9 -24.59 -44.90 -50.15
CA VAL A 9 -24.90 -43.69 -49.35
C VAL A 9 -23.92 -43.46 -48.19
N ASP A 10 -23.66 -42.17 -47.93
CA ASP A 10 -22.99 -41.47 -46.82
C ASP A 10 -22.28 -42.23 -45.66
N GLU A 11 -20.98 -41.93 -45.56
CA GLU A 11 -20.20 -41.83 -44.32
C GLU A 11 -20.67 -40.59 -43.48
N LYS A 12 -20.32 -40.35 -42.19
CA LYS A 12 -19.04 -40.58 -41.50
C LYS A 12 -19.17 -40.96 -40.04
N VAL A 13 -18.49 -42.05 -39.70
CA VAL A 13 -18.02 -42.40 -38.36
C VAL A 13 -16.50 -42.51 -38.45
N ILE A 14 -15.76 -41.93 -37.50
CA ILE A 14 -14.37 -42.34 -37.24
C ILE A 14 -14.26 -42.64 -35.75
N VAL A 15 -14.19 -43.94 -35.45
CA VAL A 15 -13.78 -44.50 -34.15
C VAL A 15 -12.27 -44.72 -34.19
N VAL A 16 -11.59 -44.53 -33.06
CA VAL A 16 -10.21 -44.99 -32.87
C VAL A 16 -10.09 -45.60 -31.47
N GLU A 17 -9.69 -46.86 -31.38
CA GLU A 17 -9.45 -47.59 -30.12
C GLU A 17 -8.34 -48.65 -30.32
N ALA A 18 -7.66 -49.01 -29.22
CA ALA A 18 -6.75 -50.17 -29.05
C ALA A 18 -5.36 -50.23 -29.78
N ALA A 19 -4.33 -49.84 -29.02
CA ALA A 19 -3.10 -50.62 -28.70
C ALA A 19 -2.00 -51.01 -29.74
N ALA A 20 -0.83 -50.34 -29.59
CA ALA A 20 0.57 -50.89 -29.56
C ALA A 20 1.17 -51.60 -30.82
N PRO A 21 2.48 -51.96 -30.89
CA PRO A 21 3.69 -51.54 -30.14
C PRO A 21 4.97 -51.19 -30.99
N VAL A 22 5.90 -50.33 -30.49
CA VAL A 22 7.39 -50.37 -30.71
C VAL A 22 7.90 -50.07 -32.18
N PRO A 23 9.17 -49.69 -32.52
CA PRO A 23 10.46 -49.56 -31.78
C PRO A 23 11.16 -48.16 -31.82
N SER A 24 12.43 -48.13 -31.40
CA SER A 24 13.32 -46.99 -31.09
C SER A 24 14.44 -46.69 -32.13
N LEU A 25 15.13 -45.55 -31.98
CA LEU A 25 16.55 -45.33 -32.36
C LEU A 25 17.21 -44.23 -31.45
N PRO A 26 18.56 -44.18 -31.25
CA PRO A 26 19.23 -43.35 -30.22
C PRO A 26 20.13 -42.20 -30.81
N PRO A 27 21.29 -41.75 -30.24
CA PRO A 27 21.32 -40.39 -29.65
C PRO A 27 22.50 -39.46 -30.00
N SER A 28 22.38 -38.20 -29.53
CA SER A 28 23.45 -37.27 -29.07
C SER A 28 24.22 -36.36 -30.05
N SER A 29 24.37 -35.11 -29.61
CA SER A 29 25.40 -34.09 -29.90
C SER A 29 25.61 -33.54 -31.32
N SER A 30 25.23 -32.25 -31.49
CA SER A 30 26.11 -31.21 -32.05
C SER A 30 25.74 -29.85 -31.46
N LEU A 31 26.70 -28.93 -31.35
CA LEU A 31 26.52 -27.56 -30.84
C LEU A 31 26.62 -26.53 -31.98
N LEU A 32 26.02 -25.35 -31.75
CA LEU A 32 26.01 -24.16 -32.61
C LEU A 32 25.15 -24.28 -33.90
N PRO A 33 24.64 -23.14 -34.41
CA PRO A 33 23.90 -22.14 -33.66
C PRO A 33 22.55 -21.83 -34.34
N LEU A 34 21.45 -21.84 -33.59
CA LEU A 34 20.19 -21.33 -34.14
C LEU A 34 20.32 -19.83 -34.39
N ALA A 35 20.18 -19.43 -35.65
CA ALA A 35 20.29 -18.04 -36.07
C ALA A 35 19.09 -17.24 -35.53
N MET A 36 19.38 -16.06 -34.98
CA MET A 36 18.38 -15.01 -34.87
C MET A 36 18.14 -14.48 -36.29
N ASP A 37 16.96 -14.78 -36.86
CA ASP A 37 16.23 -13.88 -37.78
C ASP A 37 14.86 -14.46 -38.19
N ALA A 38 13.97 -14.52 -37.21
CA ALA A 38 12.55 -14.26 -37.39
C ALA A 38 12.01 -13.79 -36.04
N ALA A 39 11.55 -12.54 -35.94
CA ALA A 39 10.91 -12.04 -34.73
C ALA A 39 9.50 -12.64 -34.64
N ASP A 40 9.38 -13.76 -33.93
CA ASP A 40 8.07 -14.35 -33.64
C ASP A 40 7.29 -13.48 -32.64
N ASP A 41 6.01 -13.31 -32.92
CA ASP A 41 5.10 -12.38 -32.22
C ASP A 41 4.81 -12.84 -30.77
N SER A 42 5.27 -14.06 -30.41
CA SER A 42 5.23 -14.64 -29.07
C SER A 42 6.36 -14.14 -28.13
N THR A 43 7.41 -13.51 -28.67
CA THR A 43 8.55 -13.05 -27.88
C THR A 43 8.19 -11.79 -27.09
N MET A 44 8.50 -11.76 -25.79
CA MET A 44 8.21 -10.64 -24.89
C MET A 44 9.47 -10.13 -24.22
N HIS A 45 9.49 -8.84 -23.85
CA HIS A 45 10.44 -8.23 -22.95
C HIS A 45 9.78 -7.95 -21.59
N ILE A 46 10.32 -8.52 -20.52
CA ILE A 46 9.78 -8.47 -19.16
C ILE A 46 10.80 -7.79 -18.24
N VAL A 47 10.41 -6.75 -17.53
CA VAL A 47 11.21 -6.19 -16.43
C VAL A 47 10.86 -6.92 -15.14
N ILE A 48 11.84 -7.32 -14.33
CA ILE A 48 11.61 -7.90 -13.00
C ILE A 48 12.42 -7.08 -11.98
N PHE A 49 11.74 -6.52 -10.98
CA PHE A 49 12.38 -5.80 -9.88
C PHE A 49 11.96 -6.43 -8.54
N PRO A 50 12.84 -7.20 -7.88
CA PRO A 50 12.58 -7.81 -6.57
C PRO A 50 12.83 -6.81 -5.43
N TRP A 51 12.38 -7.15 -4.22
CA TRP A 51 12.84 -6.49 -3.00
C TRP A 51 14.30 -6.81 -2.69
N LEU A 52 15.00 -5.90 -2.02
CA LEU A 52 16.43 -5.99 -1.72
C LEU A 52 16.71 -6.86 -0.48
N ALA A 53 16.28 -8.12 -0.57
CA ALA A 53 16.53 -9.20 0.38
C ALA A 53 16.85 -10.48 -0.41
N PHE A 54 17.78 -11.32 0.06
CA PHE A 54 18.21 -12.49 -0.72
C PHE A 54 17.12 -13.56 -0.84
N GLY A 55 16.17 -13.61 0.11
CA GLY A 55 14.95 -14.40 0.01
C GLY A 55 14.03 -14.01 -1.16
N HIS A 56 14.14 -12.79 -1.69
CA HIS A 56 13.37 -12.25 -2.82
C HIS A 56 14.16 -12.28 -4.13
N LEU A 57 15.42 -11.83 -4.11
CA LEU A 57 16.28 -11.77 -5.30
C LEU A 57 16.51 -13.15 -5.94
N LEU A 58 16.76 -14.18 -5.14
CA LEU A 58 17.08 -15.53 -5.63
C LEU A 58 15.91 -16.24 -6.35
N PRO A 59 14.66 -16.28 -5.85
CA PRO A 59 13.55 -16.84 -6.61
C PRO A 59 13.16 -15.97 -7.82
N CYS A 60 13.37 -14.66 -7.77
CA CYS A 60 13.17 -13.81 -8.95
C CYS A 60 14.18 -14.10 -10.06
N LEU A 61 15.44 -14.40 -9.71
CA LEU A 61 16.46 -14.82 -10.69
C LEU A 61 16.17 -16.23 -11.25
N GLU A 62 15.55 -17.11 -10.46
CA GLU A 62 14.99 -18.37 -10.93
C GLU A 62 13.83 -18.16 -11.92
N LEU A 63 12.92 -17.21 -11.65
CA LEU A 63 11.85 -16.81 -12.57
C LEU A 63 12.42 -16.20 -13.87
N ALA A 64 13.39 -15.30 -13.76
CA ALA A 64 14.08 -14.67 -14.90
C ALA A 64 14.70 -15.72 -15.84
N GLU A 65 15.43 -16.70 -15.29
CA GLU A 65 15.98 -17.80 -16.08
C GLU A 65 14.90 -18.68 -16.73
N ARG A 66 13.75 -18.90 -16.08
CA ARG A 66 12.64 -19.70 -16.62
C ARG A 66 11.88 -18.98 -17.74
N LEU A 67 11.82 -17.65 -17.70
CA LEU A 67 11.27 -16.82 -18.78
C LEU A 67 12.26 -16.74 -19.96
N ALA A 68 13.55 -16.56 -19.67
CA ALA A 68 14.61 -16.64 -20.67
C ALA A 68 14.71 -18.02 -21.35
N ALA A 69 14.46 -19.11 -20.61
CA ALA A 69 14.37 -20.46 -21.17
C ALA A 69 13.18 -20.67 -22.13
N ARG A 70 12.21 -19.75 -22.16
CA ARG A 70 11.08 -19.70 -23.11
C ARG A 70 11.34 -18.75 -24.28
N GLY A 71 12.51 -18.13 -24.36
CA GLY A 71 12.87 -17.16 -25.40
C GLY A 71 12.37 -15.73 -25.14
N HIS A 72 11.82 -15.44 -23.95
CA HIS A 72 11.52 -14.06 -23.55
C HIS A 72 12.80 -13.35 -23.10
N ARG A 73 12.92 -12.04 -23.35
CA ARG A 73 13.97 -11.20 -22.77
C ARG A 73 13.53 -10.75 -21.38
N VAL A 74 14.44 -10.75 -20.42
CA VAL A 74 14.24 -10.28 -19.05
C VAL A 74 15.26 -9.21 -18.69
N SER A 75 14.81 -8.04 -18.24
CA SER A 75 15.65 -7.08 -17.54
C SER A 75 15.49 -7.30 -16.03
N PHE A 76 16.51 -7.84 -15.38
CA PHE A 76 16.51 -8.12 -13.95
C PHE A 76 17.14 -6.95 -13.21
N VAL A 77 16.34 -6.21 -12.45
CA VAL A 77 16.73 -4.95 -11.81
C VAL A 77 17.09 -5.18 -10.34
N SER A 78 18.28 -4.73 -9.94
CA SER A 78 18.72 -4.70 -8.55
C SER A 78 19.91 -3.74 -8.39
N THR A 79 20.53 -3.70 -7.22
CA THR A 79 21.61 -2.78 -6.87
C THR A 79 23.01 -3.40 -7.12
N PRO A 80 24.08 -2.61 -7.32
CA PRO A 80 25.37 -3.11 -7.83
C PRO A 80 26.03 -4.21 -6.99
N ARG A 81 26.16 -4.04 -5.67
CA ARG A 81 26.72 -5.03 -4.74
C ARG A 81 25.81 -6.25 -4.63
N ASN A 82 24.48 -6.09 -4.71
CA ASN A 82 23.55 -7.21 -4.76
C ASN A 82 23.72 -8.04 -6.03
N LEU A 83 23.77 -7.41 -7.21
CA LEU A 83 24.02 -8.10 -8.49
C LEU A 83 25.38 -8.82 -8.47
N ALA A 84 26.42 -8.22 -7.89
CA ALA A 84 27.73 -8.86 -7.71
C ALA A 84 27.72 -10.02 -6.70
N ARG A 85 26.73 -10.08 -5.80
CA ARG A 85 26.47 -11.17 -4.84
C ARG A 85 25.48 -12.21 -5.37
N LEU A 86 24.86 -12.00 -6.53
CA LEU A 86 24.02 -13.01 -7.15
C LEU A 86 24.87 -14.07 -7.86
N PRO A 87 24.36 -15.31 -7.93
CA PRO A 87 24.98 -16.31 -8.78
C PRO A 87 24.89 -15.90 -10.26
N PRO A 88 25.90 -16.26 -11.08
CA PRO A 88 25.87 -15.99 -12.51
C PRO A 88 24.70 -16.71 -13.19
N VAL A 89 24.11 -16.06 -14.21
CA VAL A 89 23.03 -16.64 -15.02
C VAL A 89 23.51 -17.94 -15.66
N ARG A 90 22.82 -19.06 -15.39
CA ARG A 90 23.35 -20.43 -15.52
C ARG A 90 23.96 -20.86 -16.85
N THR A 91 23.68 -20.18 -17.97
CA THR A 91 24.29 -20.52 -19.27
C THR A 91 24.55 -19.28 -20.13
N PRO A 92 25.57 -19.30 -21.01
CA PRO A 92 25.80 -18.23 -22.00
C PRO A 92 24.67 -18.00 -23.00
N ALA A 93 23.67 -18.90 -23.07
CA ALA A 93 22.46 -18.70 -23.86
C ALA A 93 21.42 -17.86 -23.08
N LEU A 94 21.17 -18.22 -21.82
CA LEU A 94 20.28 -17.47 -20.92
C LEU A 94 20.86 -16.08 -20.58
N ALA A 95 22.18 -15.96 -20.45
CA ALA A 95 22.87 -14.69 -20.20
C ALA A 95 22.84 -13.69 -21.38
N ARG A 96 22.26 -14.06 -22.53
CA ARG A 96 21.93 -13.15 -23.64
C ARG A 96 20.47 -12.68 -23.62
N LEU A 97 19.68 -13.25 -22.72
CA LEU A 97 18.25 -12.97 -22.56
C LEU A 97 17.93 -12.41 -21.17
N VAL A 98 18.80 -12.60 -20.16
CA VAL A 98 18.70 -11.97 -18.84
C VAL A 98 19.74 -10.86 -18.72
N ASP A 99 19.32 -9.62 -18.91
CA ASP A 99 20.14 -8.43 -18.72
C ASP A 99 20.08 -7.99 -17.25
N LEU A 100 21.24 -7.92 -16.58
CA LEU A 100 21.33 -7.44 -15.19
C LEU A 100 21.43 -5.91 -15.17
N VAL A 101 20.39 -5.25 -14.65
CA VAL A 101 20.26 -3.79 -14.62
C VAL A 101 20.61 -3.28 -13.23
N ALA A 102 21.76 -2.62 -13.11
CA ALA A 102 22.27 -2.08 -11.86
C ALA A 102 21.73 -0.65 -11.61
N LEU A 103 20.90 -0.48 -10.59
CA LEU A 103 20.49 0.83 -10.06
C LEU A 103 21.20 1.07 -8.73
N PRO A 104 22.16 2.02 -8.63
CA PRO A 104 22.88 2.28 -7.38
C PRO A 104 21.93 2.66 -6.22
N LEU A 105 22.02 1.94 -5.10
CA LEU A 105 21.31 2.33 -3.88
C LEU A 105 21.96 3.60 -3.32
N PRO A 106 21.20 4.67 -3.05
CA PRO A 106 21.75 5.83 -2.37
C PRO A 106 22.02 5.48 -0.91
N GLN A 107 23.22 5.80 -0.43
CA GLN A 107 23.54 5.74 0.99
C GLN A 107 22.69 6.81 1.71
N LEU A 108 21.96 6.39 2.75
CA LEU A 108 21.27 7.29 3.67
C LEU A 108 22.01 7.31 5.01
N ASP A 109 21.96 8.45 5.70
CA ASP A 109 22.51 8.58 7.04
C ASP A 109 21.88 7.56 8.00
N GLY A 110 22.71 6.98 8.87
CA GLY A 110 22.33 5.88 9.75
C GLY A 110 22.44 4.48 9.15
N LEU A 111 22.39 4.28 7.83
CA LEU A 111 22.67 2.97 7.21
C LEU A 111 24.18 2.63 7.27
N PRO A 112 24.57 1.35 7.44
CA PRO A 112 25.98 0.94 7.35
C PRO A 112 26.55 1.15 5.94
N ASP A 113 27.85 1.44 5.84
CA ASP A 113 28.51 1.78 4.57
C ASP A 113 28.36 0.69 3.50
N GLY A 114 27.73 1.06 2.38
CA GLY A 114 27.49 0.17 1.24
C GLY A 114 26.54 -0.99 1.53
N ALA A 115 25.74 -0.93 2.61
CA ALA A 115 24.67 -1.87 2.85
C ALA A 115 23.65 -1.79 1.71
N GLU A 116 23.47 -2.90 0.98
CA GLU A 116 22.59 -2.95 -0.19
C GLU A 116 21.45 -3.96 -0.04
N ALA A 117 21.51 -4.88 0.92
CA ALA A 117 20.42 -5.78 1.26
C ALA A 117 20.06 -5.69 2.75
N THR A 118 18.85 -6.13 3.10
CA THR A 118 18.40 -6.31 4.49
C THR A 118 19.37 -7.13 5.34
N SER A 119 20.10 -8.10 4.75
CA SER A 119 21.15 -8.87 5.42
C SER A 119 22.36 -8.07 5.89
N ASP A 120 22.48 -6.83 5.43
CA ASP A 120 23.63 -5.95 5.66
C ASP A 120 23.29 -4.86 6.71
N VAL A 121 22.05 -4.87 7.22
CA VAL A 121 21.40 -3.79 7.98
C VAL A 121 20.85 -4.36 9.30
N PRO A 122 21.10 -3.72 10.46
CA PRO A 122 20.43 -4.06 11.71
C PRO A 122 18.89 -3.97 11.61
N TYR A 123 18.16 -4.80 12.36
CA TYR A 123 16.69 -4.90 12.24
C TYR A 123 15.98 -3.57 12.54
N ASP A 124 16.48 -2.82 13.52
CA ASP A 124 16.08 -1.45 13.89
C ASP A 124 16.26 -0.41 12.75
N LYS A 125 16.98 -0.79 11.68
CA LYS A 125 17.27 0.07 10.51
C LYS A 125 16.60 -0.43 9.23
N PHE A 126 15.72 -1.42 9.32
CA PHE A 126 14.96 -1.92 8.16
C PHE A 126 14.06 -0.84 7.51
N GLU A 127 13.59 0.18 8.26
CA GLU A 127 12.92 1.34 7.65
C GLU A 127 13.90 2.16 6.80
N LEU A 128 15.09 2.52 7.31
CA LEU A 128 16.10 3.26 6.53
C LEU A 128 16.44 2.55 5.21
N HIS A 129 16.47 1.20 5.21
CA HIS A 129 16.66 0.40 4.00
C HIS A 129 15.47 0.46 3.02
N ARG A 130 14.23 0.51 3.51
CA ARG A 130 13.03 0.79 2.68
C ARG A 130 13.09 2.18 2.05
N ASN A 131 13.60 3.16 2.78
CA ASN A 131 13.68 4.54 2.32
C ASN A 131 14.78 4.73 1.26
N ALA A 132 15.93 4.07 1.45
CA ALA A 132 16.98 4.02 0.43
C ALA A 132 16.50 3.31 -0.84
N PHE A 133 15.68 2.26 -0.70
CA PHE A 133 15.04 1.60 -1.83
C PHE A 133 14.08 2.51 -2.60
N ASP A 134 13.26 3.33 -1.93
CA ASP A 134 12.31 4.23 -2.62
C ASP A 134 13.00 5.30 -3.47
N ALA A 135 14.18 5.76 -3.07
CA ALA A 135 14.98 6.67 -3.87
C ALA A 135 15.50 6.05 -5.20
N LEU A 136 15.30 4.74 -5.42
CA LEU A 136 15.48 4.10 -6.74
C LEU A 136 14.36 4.42 -7.73
N ALA A 137 13.27 5.09 -7.32
CA ALA A 137 12.14 5.42 -8.19
C ALA A 137 12.52 6.23 -9.44
N ALA A 138 13.29 7.31 -9.28
CA ALA A 138 13.73 8.14 -10.41
C ALA A 138 14.75 7.42 -11.32
N PRO A 139 15.77 6.70 -10.79
CA PRO A 139 16.61 5.80 -11.58
C PRO A 139 15.82 4.74 -12.37
N PHE A 140 14.81 4.12 -11.75
CA PHE A 140 13.97 3.11 -12.40
C PHE A 140 13.06 3.70 -13.49
N ALA A 141 12.42 4.83 -13.22
CA ALA A 141 11.62 5.56 -14.20
C ALA A 141 12.46 5.91 -15.44
N SER A 142 13.69 6.43 -15.23
CA SER A 142 14.63 6.78 -16.29
C SER A 142 15.10 5.57 -17.10
N PHE A 143 15.33 4.42 -16.44
CA PHE A 143 15.57 3.13 -17.10
C PHE A 143 14.36 2.70 -17.94
N LEU A 144 13.15 2.85 -17.41
CA LEU A 144 11.92 2.41 -18.07
C LEU A 144 11.53 3.30 -19.25
N ASP A 145 11.83 4.60 -19.20
CA ASP A 145 11.77 5.52 -20.35
C ASP A 145 12.73 5.06 -21.46
N ALA A 146 14.01 4.87 -21.16
CA ALA A 146 15.00 4.40 -22.13
C ALA A 146 14.67 3.00 -22.72
N ALA A 147 14.00 2.15 -21.93
CA ALA A 147 13.47 0.88 -22.40
C ALA A 147 12.25 1.04 -23.32
N CYS A 148 11.38 2.02 -23.08
CA CYS A 148 10.18 2.28 -23.89
C CYS A 148 10.47 3.02 -25.20
N ASP A 149 11.37 4.00 -25.19
CA ASP A 149 11.70 4.86 -26.34
C ASP A 149 12.55 4.16 -27.41
N GLY A 150 13.09 2.96 -27.12
CA GLY A 150 14.03 2.27 -28.01
C GLY A 150 15.38 3.00 -28.17
N SER A 151 15.70 3.91 -27.24
CA SER A 151 16.90 4.76 -27.30
C SER A 151 18.19 4.00 -26.91
N SER A 152 18.06 2.88 -26.19
CA SER A 152 19.14 1.88 -26.10
C SER A 152 19.09 0.98 -27.34
N SER A 153 20.24 0.69 -27.95
CA SER A 153 20.32 0.07 -29.29
C SER A 153 19.83 -1.38 -29.41
N ASN A 154 19.21 -1.94 -28.37
CA ASN A 154 18.61 -3.29 -28.32
C ASN A 154 17.23 -3.32 -27.60
N SER A 155 16.67 -2.20 -27.12
CA SER A 155 15.42 -2.23 -26.34
C SER A 155 14.15 -2.29 -27.22
N ARG A 156 13.56 -3.48 -27.33
CA ARG A 156 12.10 -3.61 -27.48
C ARG A 156 11.43 -3.02 -26.24
N ARG A 157 10.39 -2.19 -26.42
CA ARG A 157 9.54 -1.67 -25.33
C ARG A 157 9.07 -2.83 -24.43
N PRO A 158 9.20 -2.74 -23.10
CA PRO A 158 8.71 -3.78 -22.19
C PRO A 158 7.24 -4.11 -22.44
N ASP A 159 6.94 -5.39 -22.57
CA ASP A 159 5.58 -5.91 -22.67
C ASP A 159 4.97 -6.07 -21.25
N TRP A 160 5.81 -6.31 -20.22
CA TRP A 160 5.41 -6.40 -18.81
C TRP A 160 6.48 -5.86 -17.84
N VAL A 161 6.02 -5.36 -16.69
CA VAL A 161 6.82 -5.18 -15.47
C VAL A 161 6.31 -6.17 -14.39
N VAL A 162 7.24 -6.80 -13.66
CA VAL A 162 6.97 -7.63 -12.48
C VAL A 162 7.62 -6.96 -11.28
N ALA A 163 6.79 -6.56 -10.32
CA ALA A 163 7.17 -5.76 -9.17
C ALA A 163 6.90 -6.54 -7.87
N ASP A 164 7.83 -6.55 -6.91
CA ASP A 164 7.63 -7.23 -5.62
C ASP A 164 6.53 -6.57 -4.76
N PHE A 165 6.16 -7.22 -3.66
CA PHE A 165 4.93 -6.94 -2.89
C PHE A 165 4.78 -5.52 -2.31
N ILE A 166 5.82 -4.67 -2.33
CA ILE A 166 5.83 -3.29 -1.80
C ILE A 166 6.30 -2.23 -2.81
N HIS A 167 6.45 -2.62 -4.08
CA HIS A 167 7.07 -1.84 -5.16
C HIS A 167 6.09 -0.85 -5.82
N HIS A 168 5.49 0.00 -4.99
CA HIS A 168 4.41 0.89 -5.38
C HIS A 168 4.78 1.86 -6.52
N TRP A 169 5.96 2.48 -6.46
CA TRP A 169 6.48 3.37 -7.52
C TRP A 169 6.95 2.63 -8.77
N VAL A 170 7.32 1.34 -8.68
CA VAL A 170 7.61 0.50 -9.87
C VAL A 170 6.33 0.32 -10.68
N ALA A 171 5.22 0.02 -9.99
CA ALA A 171 3.92 -0.15 -10.61
C ALA A 171 3.34 1.19 -11.14
N ASP A 172 3.64 2.30 -10.47
CA ASP A 172 3.30 3.66 -10.93
C ASP A 172 4.04 4.02 -12.22
N ALA A 173 5.38 3.89 -12.22
CA ALA A 173 6.22 4.18 -13.38
C ALA A 173 5.87 3.29 -14.60
N ALA A 174 5.43 2.05 -14.36
CA ALA A 174 4.91 1.16 -15.40
C ALA A 174 3.58 1.68 -15.99
N GLU A 175 2.64 2.10 -15.14
CA GLU A 175 1.34 2.61 -15.55
C GLU A 175 1.44 3.93 -16.33
N GLU A 176 2.27 4.89 -15.87
CA GLU A 176 2.61 6.11 -16.61
C GLU A 176 3.05 5.81 -18.05
N ARG A 177 3.96 4.84 -18.20
CA ARG A 177 4.54 4.43 -19.48
C ARG A 177 3.65 3.44 -20.25
N ASN A 178 2.42 3.23 -19.79
CA ASN A 178 1.42 2.34 -20.38
C ASN A 178 1.95 0.89 -20.57
N VAL A 179 2.79 0.43 -19.64
CA VAL A 179 3.31 -0.94 -19.58
C VAL A 179 2.53 -1.72 -18.50
N PRO A 180 1.90 -2.86 -18.83
CA PRO A 180 1.22 -3.69 -17.85
C PRO A 180 2.15 -4.14 -16.70
N CYS A 181 1.74 -3.91 -15.46
CA CYS A 181 2.45 -4.39 -14.27
C CYS A 181 1.78 -5.63 -13.66
N ALA A 182 2.57 -6.52 -13.05
CA ALA A 182 2.14 -7.67 -12.28
C ALA A 182 2.85 -7.68 -10.91
N MET A 183 2.12 -8.05 -9.85
CA MET A 183 2.66 -8.04 -8.48
C MET A 183 3.18 -9.43 -8.12
N LEU A 184 4.44 -9.55 -7.71
CA LEU A 184 4.99 -10.79 -7.20
C LEU A 184 4.74 -10.90 -5.69
N LEU A 185 4.32 -12.09 -5.25
CA LEU A 185 4.15 -12.46 -3.85
C LEU A 185 5.04 -13.67 -3.55
N PRO A 186 6.25 -13.47 -2.98
CA PRO A 186 7.25 -14.53 -2.82
C PRO A 186 7.04 -15.43 -1.58
N CYS A 187 5.84 -15.42 -0.99
CA CYS A 187 5.42 -16.16 0.21
C CYS A 187 4.28 -17.16 -0.07
N ALA A 188 3.79 -17.83 0.97
CA ALA A 188 2.62 -18.72 0.89
C ALA A 188 1.32 -17.97 0.54
N ALA A 189 0.46 -18.61 -0.24
CA ALA A 189 -0.79 -18.03 -0.71
C ALA A 189 -1.79 -17.75 0.43
N GLY A 190 -1.84 -18.61 1.45
CA GLY A 190 -2.66 -18.40 2.66
C GLY A 190 -2.20 -17.22 3.51
N ILE A 191 -0.88 -16.95 3.55
CA ILE A 191 -0.33 -15.79 4.28
C ILE A 191 -0.68 -14.50 3.54
N ALA A 192 -0.50 -14.46 2.22
CA ALA A 192 -0.99 -13.37 1.39
C ALA A 192 -2.51 -13.15 1.57
N ALA A 193 -3.31 -14.23 1.70
CA ALA A 193 -4.75 -14.11 1.96
C ALA A 193 -5.07 -13.51 3.34
N SER A 194 -4.26 -13.80 4.37
CA SER A 194 -4.42 -13.16 5.70
C SER A 194 -4.08 -11.67 5.71
N ALA A 195 -3.17 -11.20 4.84
CA ALA A 195 -2.92 -9.75 4.64
C ALA A 195 -4.15 -9.01 4.09
N GLY A 196 -5.08 -9.73 3.46
CA GLY A 196 -6.44 -9.25 3.20
C GLY A 196 -6.60 -8.25 2.05
N LYS A 197 -7.81 -7.72 1.87
CA LYS A 197 -8.05 -6.70 0.86
C LYS A 197 -7.44 -5.36 1.30
N PRO A 198 -6.47 -4.80 0.56
CA PRO A 198 -5.80 -3.58 1.00
C PRO A 198 -6.74 -2.38 0.95
N GLY A 199 -6.69 -1.52 1.98
CA GLY A 199 -7.59 -0.36 2.13
C GLY A 199 -8.96 -0.66 2.74
N ASP A 200 -9.24 -1.90 3.17
CA ASP A 200 -10.48 -2.22 3.88
C ASP A 200 -10.23 -3.03 5.18
N PRO A 201 -10.17 -2.37 6.34
CA PRO A 201 -9.95 -3.02 7.64
C PRO A 201 -11.06 -3.96 8.14
N SER A 202 -12.20 -4.12 7.44
CA SER A 202 -13.31 -4.97 7.91
C SER A 202 -13.89 -5.95 6.89
N SER A 203 -13.42 -5.93 5.64
CA SER A 203 -14.02 -6.69 4.53
C SER A 203 -14.01 -8.22 4.73
N HIS A 204 -14.94 -8.87 4.03
CA HIS A 204 -15.12 -10.31 3.80
C HIS A 204 -15.06 -11.27 5.01
N ALA A 205 -16.12 -12.07 5.17
CA ALA A 205 -16.21 -13.17 6.14
C ALA A 205 -14.92 -14.01 6.15
N GLU A 206 -14.51 -14.34 4.94
CA GLU A 206 -13.37 -15.14 4.54
C GLU A 206 -12.02 -14.52 4.90
N GLN A 207 -11.90 -13.18 5.02
CA GLN A 207 -10.66 -12.53 5.47
C GLN A 207 -10.44 -12.69 6.97
N ARG A 208 -11.46 -12.48 7.82
CA ARG A 208 -11.33 -12.81 9.26
C ARG A 208 -11.14 -14.31 9.48
N GLN A 209 -11.68 -15.16 8.60
CA GLN A 209 -11.39 -16.59 8.61
C GLN A 209 -9.94 -16.90 8.19
N ALA A 210 -9.40 -16.24 7.16
CA ALA A 210 -8.01 -16.39 6.72
C ALA A 210 -7.02 -15.93 7.80
N ILE A 211 -7.29 -14.78 8.44
CA ILE A 211 -6.53 -14.29 9.59
C ILE A 211 -6.65 -15.26 10.77
N ALA A 212 -7.86 -15.73 11.11
CA ALA A 212 -8.05 -16.70 12.19
C ALA A 212 -7.37 -18.06 11.92
N GLN A 213 -7.21 -18.47 10.66
CA GLN A 213 -6.44 -19.65 10.26
C GLN A 213 -4.93 -19.37 10.33
N ALA A 214 -4.46 -18.27 9.74
CA ALA A 214 -3.05 -17.87 9.75
C ALA A 214 -2.52 -17.50 11.15
N MET A 215 -3.41 -17.15 12.08
CA MET A 215 -3.11 -16.89 13.50
C MET A 215 -3.63 -17.99 14.45
N SER A 216 -4.19 -19.10 13.93
CA SER A 216 -4.61 -20.23 14.77
C SER A 216 -3.37 -20.84 15.44
N GLY A 217 -3.37 -20.90 16.77
CA GLY A 217 -2.21 -21.35 17.55
C GLY A 217 -1.01 -20.39 17.53
N ALA A 218 -1.20 -19.12 17.13
CA ALA A 218 -0.18 -18.10 17.33
C ALA A 218 -0.03 -17.74 18.82
N THR A 219 1.19 -17.43 19.25
CA THR A 219 1.46 -16.97 20.62
C THR A 219 1.03 -15.51 20.83
N ALA A 220 1.04 -15.03 22.08
CA ALA A 220 0.86 -13.61 22.35
C ALA A 220 2.01 -12.78 21.76
N PHE A 221 3.27 -13.25 21.83
CA PHE A 221 4.39 -12.56 21.17
C PHE A 221 4.27 -12.51 19.63
N GLU A 222 3.81 -13.58 18.97
CA GLU A 222 3.57 -13.58 17.51
C GLU A 222 2.44 -12.61 17.15
N THR A 223 1.38 -12.57 17.97
CA THR A 223 0.26 -11.65 17.79
C THR A 223 0.68 -10.20 18.03
N GLN A 224 1.58 -9.95 18.99
CA GLN A 224 2.17 -8.64 19.24
C GLN A 224 3.10 -8.21 18.10
N GLN A 225 4.05 -9.04 17.66
CA GLN A 225 4.91 -8.71 16.51
C GLN A 225 4.09 -8.46 15.23
N ALA A 226 3.03 -9.25 14.99
CA ALA A 226 2.13 -9.02 13.88
C ALA A 226 1.36 -7.69 14.03
N ALA A 227 0.88 -7.38 15.23
CA ALA A 227 0.22 -6.11 15.51
C ALA A 227 1.18 -4.94 15.29
N GLU A 228 2.40 -4.98 15.83
CA GLU A 228 3.45 -3.98 15.68
C GLU A 228 3.85 -3.77 14.20
N ALA A 229 4.08 -4.85 13.45
CA ALA A 229 4.39 -4.80 12.02
C ALA A 229 3.24 -4.23 11.14
N PHE A 230 2.02 -4.12 11.69
CA PHE A 230 0.86 -3.50 11.06
C PHE A 230 0.34 -2.24 11.78
N ALA A 231 0.98 -1.81 12.88
CA ALA A 231 0.54 -0.69 13.72
C ALA A 231 1.05 0.64 13.18
N THR A 232 0.28 1.25 12.27
CA THR A 232 0.65 2.51 11.61
C THR A 232 0.40 3.76 12.46
N GLU A 233 0.85 3.75 13.72
CA GLU A 233 1.25 4.96 14.46
C GLU A 233 2.73 4.91 14.87
N GLY A 234 3.51 4.01 14.25
CA GLY A 234 4.91 4.29 13.93
C GLY A 234 4.98 5.42 12.90
N VAL A 235 5.73 6.45 13.25
CA VAL A 235 5.76 7.74 12.58
C VAL A 235 6.92 7.54 11.56
N SER A 236 6.65 7.59 10.23
CA SER A 236 7.61 7.21 9.16
C SER A 236 7.68 8.22 7.98
N LEU A 237 8.68 8.11 7.10
CA LEU A 237 8.88 8.98 5.92
C LEU A 237 8.22 8.50 4.64
N GLY A 238 8.04 7.20 4.51
CA GLY A 238 7.43 6.61 3.33
C GLY A 238 5.98 6.22 3.61
N PRO A 239 5.24 5.79 2.57
CA PRO A 239 4.04 5.00 2.77
C PRO A 239 4.36 3.79 3.66
N SER A 240 3.48 3.51 4.63
CA SER A 240 3.58 2.31 5.48
C SER A 240 3.62 1.01 4.66
N LEU A 241 4.09 -0.09 5.26
CA LEU A 241 4.15 -1.39 4.57
C LEU A 241 2.80 -1.79 3.94
N ILE A 242 1.69 -1.48 4.63
CA ILE A 242 0.32 -1.65 4.11
C ILE A 242 0.07 -0.70 2.92
N SER A 243 0.37 0.60 3.03
CA SER A 243 0.17 1.56 1.92
C SER A 243 0.98 1.19 0.67
N ARG A 244 2.23 0.73 0.83
CA ARG A 244 3.07 0.18 -0.25
C ARG A 244 2.38 -1.00 -0.93
N PHE A 245 1.87 -1.95 -0.15
CA PHE A 245 1.14 -3.11 -0.65
C PHE A 245 -0.15 -2.72 -1.39
N VAL A 246 -0.98 -1.83 -0.83
CA VAL A 246 -2.18 -1.26 -1.47
C VAL A 246 -1.83 -0.69 -2.85
N GLN A 247 -0.85 0.21 -2.89
CA GLN A 247 -0.51 0.97 -4.08
C GLN A 247 0.11 0.10 -5.18
N THR A 248 0.87 -0.93 -4.80
CA THR A 248 1.39 -1.93 -5.74
C THR A 248 0.26 -2.78 -6.32
N LEU A 249 -0.61 -3.34 -5.46
CA LEU A 249 -1.69 -4.21 -5.88
C LEU A 249 -2.66 -3.49 -6.83
N THR A 250 -3.07 -2.27 -6.50
CA THR A 250 -4.06 -1.49 -7.25
C THR A 250 -3.69 -1.34 -8.72
N ARG A 251 -2.42 -1.05 -9.04
CA ARG A 251 -1.93 -0.85 -10.41
C ARG A 251 -1.59 -2.15 -11.14
N CYS A 252 -1.26 -3.21 -10.41
CA CYS A 252 -0.95 -4.51 -11.02
C CYS A 252 -2.18 -5.22 -11.59
N ARG A 253 -2.06 -5.81 -12.79
CA ARG A 253 -3.16 -6.49 -13.50
C ARG A 253 -3.53 -7.85 -12.90
N PHE A 254 -2.56 -8.54 -12.31
CA PHE A 254 -2.70 -9.80 -11.59
C PHE A 254 -1.65 -9.89 -10.49
N VAL A 255 -1.82 -10.85 -9.56
CA VAL A 255 -0.79 -11.23 -8.59
C VAL A 255 -0.20 -12.59 -8.97
N ALA A 256 1.12 -12.72 -8.90
CA ALA A 256 1.87 -13.92 -9.21
C ALA A 256 2.47 -14.45 -7.91
N VAL A 257 2.05 -15.64 -7.48
CA VAL A 257 2.35 -16.16 -6.13
C VAL A 257 3.37 -17.30 -6.22
N ARG A 258 4.38 -17.28 -5.36
CA ARG A 258 5.38 -18.37 -5.23
C ARG A 258 4.81 -19.56 -4.45
N SER A 259 3.71 -20.10 -4.95
CA SER A 259 3.04 -21.30 -4.44
C SER A 259 2.32 -22.03 -5.58
N CYS A 260 1.66 -23.14 -5.28
CA CYS A 260 0.89 -23.95 -6.23
C CYS A 260 -0.42 -24.48 -5.59
N PRO A 261 -1.48 -24.73 -6.37
CA PRO A 261 -2.74 -25.32 -5.85
C PRO A 261 -2.56 -26.72 -5.25
N GLU A 262 -1.55 -27.47 -5.67
CA GLU A 262 -1.18 -28.77 -5.09
C GLU A 262 -0.70 -28.62 -3.63
N LEU A 263 -0.11 -27.47 -3.28
CA LEU A 263 0.19 -27.11 -1.91
C LEU A 263 -1.04 -26.48 -1.23
N GLU A 264 -1.62 -25.43 -1.82
CA GLU A 264 -2.63 -24.55 -1.19
C GLU A 264 -3.91 -24.43 -2.07
N PRO A 265 -4.75 -25.47 -2.13
CA PRO A 265 -5.80 -25.60 -3.16
C PRO A 265 -6.87 -24.51 -3.15
N ASP A 266 -7.26 -24.02 -1.96
CA ASP A 266 -8.30 -22.99 -1.83
C ASP A 266 -7.73 -21.57 -1.72
N ALA A 267 -6.44 -21.41 -1.40
CA ALA A 267 -5.82 -20.11 -1.18
C ALA A 267 -5.78 -19.25 -2.45
N PHE A 268 -5.53 -19.84 -3.62
CA PHE A 268 -5.55 -19.12 -4.90
C PHE A 268 -6.94 -18.58 -5.27
N ARG A 269 -8.00 -19.32 -4.93
CA ARG A 269 -9.39 -18.83 -5.08
C ARG A 269 -9.66 -17.69 -4.11
N LEU A 270 -9.28 -17.85 -2.85
CA LEU A 270 -9.44 -16.83 -1.81
C LEU A 270 -8.71 -15.52 -2.16
N LEU A 271 -7.43 -15.60 -2.56
CA LEU A 271 -6.64 -14.45 -3.02
C LEU A 271 -7.31 -13.71 -4.18
N THR A 272 -7.74 -14.46 -5.22
CA THR A 272 -8.38 -13.87 -6.41
C THR A 272 -9.60 -13.03 -6.03
N ARG A 273 -10.35 -13.48 -5.02
CA ARG A 273 -11.57 -12.82 -4.53
C ARG A 273 -11.26 -11.63 -3.62
N LEU A 274 -10.39 -11.80 -2.63
CA LEU A 274 -9.98 -10.72 -1.71
C LEU A 274 -9.36 -9.54 -2.46
N TYR A 275 -8.47 -9.81 -3.41
CA TYR A 275 -7.75 -8.77 -4.15
C TYR A 275 -8.52 -8.25 -5.38
N GLY A 276 -9.56 -8.95 -5.83
CA GLY A 276 -10.32 -8.61 -7.03
C GLY A 276 -9.52 -8.71 -8.34
N LYS A 277 -8.40 -9.46 -8.32
CA LYS A 277 -7.40 -9.58 -9.40
C LYS A 277 -6.96 -11.05 -9.48
N PRO A 278 -6.66 -11.61 -10.67
CA PRO A 278 -6.28 -13.02 -10.79
C PRO A 278 -5.06 -13.36 -9.92
N ALA A 279 -5.14 -14.45 -9.15
CA ALA A 279 -3.97 -15.03 -8.48
C ALA A 279 -3.39 -16.17 -9.34
N VAL A 280 -2.20 -15.94 -9.88
CA VAL A 280 -1.50 -16.85 -10.79
C VAL A 280 -0.43 -17.63 -10.01
N PRO A 281 -0.44 -18.98 -10.00
CA PRO A 281 0.64 -19.76 -9.42
C PRO A 281 1.91 -19.69 -10.28
N LEU A 282 3.06 -19.47 -9.64
CA LEU A 282 4.38 -19.62 -10.25
C LEU A 282 5.05 -20.97 -9.91
N GLY A 283 4.37 -21.80 -9.12
CA GLY A 283 4.99 -22.92 -8.44
C GLY A 283 5.95 -22.46 -7.35
N MET A 284 6.69 -23.41 -6.77
CA MET A 284 7.56 -23.14 -5.61
C MET A 284 8.86 -22.39 -5.96
N LEU A 285 9.15 -22.22 -7.26
CA LEU A 285 10.44 -21.71 -7.77
C LEU A 285 11.65 -22.29 -7.01
N PRO A 286 11.83 -23.63 -6.97
CA PRO A 286 12.99 -24.24 -6.35
C PRO A 286 14.29 -23.86 -7.09
N PRO A 287 15.41 -23.62 -6.39
CA PRO A 287 16.72 -23.57 -7.04
C PRO A 287 17.03 -24.92 -7.72
N ARG A 288 18.08 -25.02 -8.55
CA ARG A 288 18.45 -26.32 -9.14
C ARG A 288 19.25 -27.18 -8.14
N PRO A 289 19.00 -28.51 -8.08
CA PRO A 289 19.70 -29.42 -7.17
C PRO A 289 21.22 -29.50 -7.33
N ASP A 290 21.77 -29.00 -8.44
CA ASP A 290 23.21 -28.98 -8.72
C ASP A 290 24.00 -28.06 -7.77
N GLY A 291 23.33 -27.11 -7.10
CA GLY A 291 23.94 -26.24 -6.10
C GLY A 291 25.03 -25.30 -6.63
N THR A 292 25.15 -25.15 -7.96
CA THR A 292 26.23 -24.40 -8.64
C THR A 292 26.16 -22.87 -8.48
N ARG A 293 25.21 -22.37 -7.66
CA ARG A 293 24.90 -20.95 -7.47
C ARG A 293 25.70 -20.28 -6.32
N GLY A 294 26.98 -20.62 -6.17
CA GLY A 294 27.88 -19.91 -5.27
C GLY A 294 28.49 -18.65 -5.91
N VAL A 295 28.80 -17.65 -5.08
CA VAL A 295 29.71 -16.57 -5.49
C VAL A 295 31.13 -17.09 -5.26
N SER A 296 31.85 -17.36 -6.34
CA SER A 296 33.23 -17.85 -6.29
C SER A 296 34.18 -16.78 -5.77
N SER A 297 34.50 -16.83 -4.47
CA SER A 297 35.80 -16.37 -3.95
C SER A 297 36.65 -17.60 -3.61
N LYS A 298 37.98 -17.46 -3.71
CA LYS A 298 38.89 -18.58 -3.49
C LYS A 298 38.76 -19.18 -2.08
N ASP A 299 38.58 -18.33 -1.08
CA ASP A 299 38.44 -18.75 0.32
C ASP A 299 37.11 -19.52 0.54
N ALA A 300 36.04 -19.16 -0.19
CA ALA A 300 34.78 -19.89 -0.16
C ALA A 300 34.86 -21.29 -0.83
N GLU A 301 35.75 -21.47 -1.82
CA GLU A 301 36.01 -22.78 -2.42
C GLU A 301 36.76 -23.72 -1.45
N ASP A 302 37.76 -23.20 -0.72
CA ASP A 302 38.49 -23.98 0.30
C ASP A 302 37.58 -24.35 1.49
N ASP A 303 36.69 -23.44 1.94
CA ASP A 303 35.70 -23.72 3.00
C ASP A 303 34.60 -24.71 2.55
N ASP A 304 34.12 -24.62 1.32
CA ASP A 304 33.16 -25.58 0.73
C ASP A 304 33.78 -26.99 0.65
N VAL A 305 35.06 -27.09 0.27
CA VAL A 305 35.81 -28.37 0.31
C VAL A 305 35.95 -28.90 1.74
N ALA A 306 36.18 -28.04 2.74
CA ALA A 306 36.25 -28.45 4.14
C ALA A 306 34.90 -28.96 4.68
N ILE A 307 33.81 -28.23 4.42
CA ILE A 307 32.45 -28.61 4.81
C ILE A 307 32.02 -29.90 4.11
N THR A 308 32.26 -30.00 2.79
CA THR A 308 31.95 -31.21 2.00
C THR A 308 32.72 -32.42 2.54
N ARG A 309 34.03 -32.29 2.80
CA ARG A 309 34.85 -33.37 3.40
C ARG A 309 34.35 -33.77 4.79
N TRP A 310 33.92 -32.83 5.62
CA TRP A 310 33.37 -33.17 6.93
C TRP A 310 32.05 -33.95 6.78
N LEU A 311 31.15 -33.51 5.90
CA LEU A 311 29.89 -34.20 5.61
C LEU A 311 30.11 -35.60 5.02
N ASP A 312 31.10 -35.78 4.13
CA ASP A 312 31.48 -37.09 3.57
C ASP A 312 31.99 -38.07 4.64
N ALA A 313 32.55 -37.58 5.74
CA ALA A 313 33.01 -38.39 6.86
C ALA A 313 31.89 -38.77 7.85
N GLN A 314 30.70 -38.15 7.76
CA GLN A 314 29.59 -38.46 8.65
C GLN A 314 28.74 -39.64 8.15
N PRO A 315 28.11 -40.41 9.06
CA PRO A 315 27.16 -41.45 8.66
C PRO A 315 26.01 -40.89 7.80
N GLY A 316 25.61 -41.64 6.76
CA GLY A 316 24.49 -41.27 5.90
C GLY A 316 23.21 -41.01 6.70
N ARG A 317 22.53 -39.90 6.40
CA ARG A 317 21.34 -39.39 7.11
C ARG A 317 21.51 -39.35 8.64
N SER A 318 22.56 -38.67 9.13
CA SER A 318 22.80 -38.44 10.56
C SER A 318 22.98 -36.98 10.98
N VAL A 319 23.19 -36.05 10.04
CA VAL A 319 23.51 -34.64 10.31
C VAL A 319 22.26 -33.76 10.25
N VAL A 320 22.04 -32.95 11.28
CA VAL A 320 21.11 -31.82 11.22
C VAL A 320 21.82 -30.63 10.59
N TYR A 321 21.31 -30.11 9.49
CA TYR A 321 21.74 -28.78 9.03
C TYR A 321 20.97 -27.71 9.80
N VAL A 322 21.65 -26.67 10.28
CA VAL A 322 21.08 -25.59 11.09
C VAL A 322 21.36 -24.25 10.42
N ALA A 323 20.32 -23.52 10.01
CA ALA A 323 20.46 -22.17 9.47
C ALA A 323 19.20 -21.32 9.72
N LEU A 324 19.37 -20.23 10.49
CA LEU A 324 18.30 -19.28 10.81
C LEU A 324 18.18 -18.13 9.78
N GLY A 325 18.67 -18.36 8.56
CA GLY A 325 18.65 -17.35 7.49
C GLY A 325 19.77 -16.32 7.63
N THR A 326 19.64 -15.23 6.87
CA THR A 326 20.63 -14.12 6.84
C THR A 326 20.15 -12.85 7.55
N GLU A 327 18.90 -12.85 8.03
CA GLU A 327 18.14 -11.64 8.40
C GLU A 327 17.40 -11.78 9.74
N ALA A 328 17.64 -12.86 10.51
CA ALA A 328 16.94 -13.14 11.77
C ALA A 328 17.58 -12.42 12.98
N PRO A 329 16.84 -11.56 13.71
CA PRO A 329 17.38 -10.78 14.83
C PRO A 329 17.45 -11.61 16.14
N VAL A 330 18.20 -12.71 16.12
CA VAL A 330 18.33 -13.62 17.27
C VAL A 330 19.34 -13.07 18.28
N ARG A 331 18.89 -12.86 19.52
CA ARG A 331 19.76 -12.42 20.63
C ARG A 331 20.92 -13.40 20.88
N VAL A 332 22.07 -12.88 21.32
CA VAL A 332 23.25 -13.68 21.69
C VAL A 332 22.94 -14.72 22.78
N GLU A 333 22.08 -14.41 23.75
CA GLU A 333 21.65 -15.37 24.77
C GLU A 333 20.88 -16.56 24.17
N LEU A 334 19.98 -16.29 23.21
CA LEU A 334 19.20 -17.31 22.53
C LEU A 334 20.06 -18.15 21.57
N LEU A 335 21.12 -17.57 20.99
CA LEU A 335 22.13 -18.33 20.24
C LEU A 335 22.95 -19.24 21.17
N ARG A 336 23.22 -18.85 22.43
CA ARG A 336 23.83 -19.75 23.44
C ARG A 336 22.87 -20.88 23.84
N GLU A 337 21.56 -20.60 23.98
CA GLU A 337 20.56 -21.66 24.22
C GLU A 337 20.46 -22.63 23.02
N LEU A 338 20.52 -22.14 21.78
CA LEU A 338 20.59 -22.98 20.59
C LEU A 338 21.87 -23.85 20.58
N ALA A 339 23.02 -23.28 20.91
CA ALA A 339 24.27 -24.04 21.06
C ALA A 339 24.12 -25.16 22.09
N HIS A 340 23.67 -24.83 23.31
CA HIS A 340 23.45 -25.82 24.37
C HIS A 340 22.40 -26.86 24.01
N GLY A 341 21.34 -26.50 23.27
CA GLY A 341 20.33 -27.44 22.81
C GLY A 341 20.86 -28.43 21.76
N LEU A 342 21.71 -27.98 20.84
CA LEU A 342 22.43 -28.86 19.89
C LEU A 342 23.45 -29.76 20.61
N GLU A 343 24.08 -29.27 21.69
CA GLU A 343 24.95 -30.07 22.56
C GLU A 343 24.17 -31.21 23.24
N LEU A 344 23.06 -30.85 23.91
CA LEU A 344 22.16 -31.72 24.68
C LEU A 344 21.32 -32.68 23.81
N ALA A 345 21.07 -32.34 22.54
CA ALA A 345 20.39 -33.23 21.61
C ALA A 345 21.16 -34.53 21.35
N GLY A 346 22.49 -34.52 21.51
CA GLY A 346 23.38 -35.67 21.26
C GLY A 346 23.57 -36.04 19.79
N THR A 347 22.86 -35.37 18.87
CA THR A 347 22.93 -35.59 17.42
C THR A 347 24.22 -35.04 16.80
N ARG A 348 24.37 -35.23 15.48
CA ARG A 348 25.36 -34.55 14.66
C ARG A 348 24.75 -33.31 14.03
N PHE A 349 25.52 -32.25 13.84
CA PHE A 349 25.02 -31.01 13.23
C PHE A 349 26.09 -30.22 12.46
N LEU A 350 25.64 -29.50 11.44
CA LEU A 350 26.38 -28.45 10.74
C LEU A 350 25.59 -27.16 10.89
N TRP A 351 26.14 -26.18 11.61
CA TRP A 351 25.49 -24.91 11.87
C TRP A 351 26.14 -23.79 11.06
N ALA A 352 25.39 -23.25 10.11
CA ALA A 352 25.67 -21.96 9.50
C ALA A 352 25.22 -20.85 10.48
N LEU A 353 26.13 -20.44 11.36
CA LEU A 353 25.89 -19.35 12.29
C LEU A 353 25.96 -18.02 11.54
N ARG A 354 25.03 -17.10 11.85
CA ARG A 354 25.18 -15.68 11.54
C ARG A 354 25.22 -14.91 12.86
N PRO A 355 26.38 -14.37 13.27
CA PRO A 355 26.47 -13.47 14.41
C PRO A 355 25.59 -12.24 14.18
N PRO A 356 24.90 -11.72 15.21
CA PRO A 356 24.32 -10.39 15.15
C PRO A 356 25.38 -9.34 14.82
N ILE A 357 24.99 -8.29 14.10
CA ILE A 357 25.94 -7.24 13.65
C ILE A 357 26.59 -6.59 14.88
N GLY A 358 27.92 -6.67 14.97
CA GLY A 358 28.71 -6.18 16.10
C GLY A 358 28.90 -7.16 17.27
N ALA A 359 28.34 -8.37 17.21
CA ALA A 359 28.61 -9.43 18.19
C ALA A 359 29.87 -10.24 17.82
N ASP A 360 30.65 -10.61 18.83
CA ASP A 360 31.84 -11.45 18.70
C ASP A 360 31.46 -12.95 18.67
N GLU A 361 32.15 -13.76 17.88
CA GLU A 361 31.89 -15.20 17.74
C GLU A 361 32.19 -15.95 19.06
N ASP A 362 33.28 -15.58 19.73
CA ASP A 362 33.65 -16.08 21.07
C ASP A 362 32.64 -15.68 22.16
N SER A 363 31.79 -14.68 21.91
CA SER A 363 30.69 -14.32 22.81
C SER A 363 29.43 -15.19 22.61
N ILE A 364 29.27 -15.79 21.43
CA ILE A 364 28.09 -16.58 21.06
C ILE A 364 28.31 -18.07 21.40
N ILE A 365 29.48 -18.60 21.09
CA ILE A 365 29.79 -20.01 21.30
C ILE A 365 30.27 -20.23 22.74
N PRO A 366 29.61 -21.09 23.55
CA PRO A 366 30.02 -21.32 24.94
C PRO A 366 31.46 -21.80 25.06
N SER A 367 32.19 -21.35 26.07
CA SER A 367 33.58 -21.76 26.29
C SER A 367 33.72 -23.29 26.36
N GLY A 368 34.70 -23.85 25.63
CA GLY A 368 34.90 -25.29 25.50
C GLY A 368 33.85 -26.06 24.69
N PHE A 369 32.91 -25.38 24.01
CA PHE A 369 31.85 -26.05 23.22
C PHE A 369 32.40 -27.01 22.16
N ALA A 370 33.42 -26.59 21.41
CA ALA A 370 34.09 -27.42 20.39
C ALA A 370 34.62 -28.76 20.97
N GLU A 371 35.15 -28.74 22.20
CA GLU A 371 35.65 -29.95 22.88
C GLU A 371 34.51 -30.89 23.29
N ARG A 372 33.35 -30.34 23.69
CA ARG A 372 32.18 -31.12 24.14
C ARG A 372 31.32 -31.66 22.99
N VAL A 373 31.32 -31.01 21.82
CA VAL A 373 30.65 -31.53 20.62
C VAL A 373 31.54 -32.47 19.80
N GLY A 374 32.85 -32.24 19.78
CA GLY A 374 33.83 -33.14 19.15
C GLY A 374 33.58 -33.32 17.65
N ASP A 375 33.66 -34.57 17.17
CA ASP A 375 33.42 -34.91 15.76
C ASP A 375 31.96 -34.71 15.30
N ARG A 376 31.03 -34.53 16.24
CA ARG A 376 29.58 -34.48 15.97
C ARG A 376 29.13 -33.16 15.36
N GLY A 377 29.78 -32.05 15.72
CA GLY A 377 29.28 -30.72 15.46
C GLY A 377 30.34 -29.82 14.84
N ILE A 378 30.01 -29.16 13.73
CA ILE A 378 30.76 -27.99 13.27
C ILE A 378 29.87 -26.76 13.20
N VAL A 379 30.43 -25.62 13.61
CA VAL A 379 29.83 -24.30 13.45
C VAL A 379 30.73 -23.50 12.52
N THR A 380 30.12 -22.69 11.65
CA THR A 380 30.85 -21.75 10.81
C THR A 380 30.05 -20.46 10.66
N THR A 381 30.74 -19.33 10.82
CA THR A 381 30.22 -17.98 10.56
C THR A 381 30.36 -17.55 9.10
N ARG A 382 31.08 -18.34 8.30
CA ARG A 382 31.40 -18.07 6.90
C ARG A 382 30.24 -18.43 5.97
N TRP A 383 30.43 -18.28 4.66
CA TRP A 383 29.41 -18.66 3.68
C TRP A 383 29.30 -20.19 3.58
N VAL A 384 28.07 -20.70 3.48
CA VAL A 384 27.77 -22.13 3.35
C VAL A 384 26.92 -22.34 2.10
N PRO A 385 27.26 -23.30 1.22
CA PRO A 385 26.45 -23.62 0.03
C PRO A 385 25.20 -24.41 0.43
N GLN A 386 24.21 -23.73 1.03
CA GLN A 386 23.03 -24.33 1.65
C GLN A 386 22.35 -25.40 0.78
N VAL A 387 22.12 -25.13 -0.50
CA VAL A 387 21.49 -26.10 -1.42
C VAL A 387 22.33 -27.38 -1.58
N ARG A 388 23.67 -27.28 -1.65
CA ARG A 388 24.57 -28.46 -1.69
C ARG A 388 24.54 -29.24 -0.39
N VAL A 389 24.49 -28.54 0.75
CA VAL A 389 24.41 -29.17 2.07
C VAL A 389 23.09 -29.90 2.26
N LEU A 390 21.96 -29.27 1.92
CA LEU A 390 20.63 -29.91 1.96
C LEU A 390 20.52 -31.09 0.98
N ALA A 391 21.23 -31.04 -0.16
CA ALA A 391 21.34 -32.17 -1.08
C ALA A 391 22.23 -33.32 -0.58
N HIS A 392 23.07 -33.11 0.44
CA HIS A 392 24.10 -34.07 0.83
C HIS A 392 23.53 -35.30 1.54
N GLY A 393 24.05 -36.49 1.19
CA GLY A 393 23.57 -37.77 1.71
C GLY A 393 23.72 -37.96 3.23
N ALA A 394 24.58 -37.18 3.88
CA ALA A 394 24.74 -37.17 5.34
C ALA A 394 23.62 -36.40 6.07
N VAL A 395 22.96 -35.42 5.43
CA VAL A 395 21.96 -34.58 6.10
C VAL A 395 20.62 -35.32 6.22
N CYS A 396 20.02 -35.31 7.41
CA CYS A 396 18.74 -35.98 7.71
C CYS A 396 17.59 -35.05 8.08
N ALA A 397 17.86 -33.82 8.53
CA ALA A 397 16.86 -32.83 8.92
C ALA A 397 17.41 -31.41 8.74
N PHE A 398 16.50 -30.43 8.62
CA PHE A 398 16.85 -29.02 8.53
C PHE A 398 16.21 -28.24 9.70
N LEU A 399 17.04 -27.75 10.64
CA LEU A 399 16.65 -26.75 11.62
C LEU A 399 16.67 -25.37 10.95
N THR A 400 15.49 -24.77 10.83
CA THR A 400 15.27 -23.56 10.04
C THR A 400 14.39 -22.55 10.76
N HIS A 401 14.58 -21.29 10.41
CA HIS A 401 13.74 -20.15 10.81
C HIS A 401 12.39 -20.10 10.10
N CYS A 402 12.07 -21.07 9.22
CA CYS A 402 10.79 -21.14 8.49
C CYS A 402 10.50 -20.00 7.49
N GLY A 403 11.52 -19.27 7.03
CA GLY A 403 11.39 -18.40 5.86
C GLY A 403 11.11 -19.22 4.59
N TRP A 404 10.18 -18.78 3.75
CA TRP A 404 9.60 -19.59 2.67
C TRP A 404 10.63 -20.22 1.71
N GLY A 405 11.70 -19.50 1.38
CA GLY A 405 12.80 -20.04 0.56
C GLY A 405 13.52 -21.25 1.19
N SER A 406 13.72 -21.23 2.51
CA SER A 406 14.36 -22.34 3.23
C SER A 406 13.44 -23.58 3.32
N ILE A 407 12.13 -23.36 3.44
CA ILE A 407 11.14 -24.46 3.38
C ILE A 407 11.16 -25.12 2.00
N VAL A 408 11.18 -24.32 0.92
CA VAL A 408 11.31 -24.82 -0.45
C VAL A 408 12.60 -25.64 -0.62
N GLU A 409 13.75 -25.14 -0.17
CA GLU A 409 15.03 -25.84 -0.30
C GLU A 409 15.09 -27.14 0.52
N GLY A 410 14.59 -27.15 1.76
CA GLY A 410 14.56 -28.36 2.58
C GLY A 410 13.65 -29.44 2.01
N LEU A 411 12.42 -29.08 1.61
CA LEU A 411 11.45 -30.01 1.05
C LEU A 411 11.84 -30.48 -0.36
N GLN A 412 12.54 -29.66 -1.16
CA GLN A 412 13.12 -30.07 -2.44
C GLN A 412 14.09 -31.26 -2.31
N HIS A 413 14.71 -31.45 -1.13
CA HIS A 413 15.58 -32.59 -0.84
C HIS A 413 14.92 -33.66 0.06
N GLY A 414 13.61 -33.52 0.31
CA GLY A 414 12.80 -34.46 1.09
C GLY A 414 13.16 -34.49 2.59
N LEU A 415 13.73 -33.40 3.11
CA LEU A 415 14.20 -33.30 4.49
C LEU A 415 13.06 -32.87 5.44
N PRO A 416 12.85 -33.57 6.57
CA PRO A 416 11.99 -33.08 7.64
C PRO A 416 12.57 -31.81 8.29
N LEU A 417 11.68 -30.99 8.83
CA LEU A 417 12.00 -29.68 9.38
C LEU A 417 12.02 -29.70 10.92
N ILE A 418 12.90 -28.89 11.50
CA ILE A 418 12.87 -28.51 12.92
C ILE A 418 12.67 -26.99 12.93
N MET A 419 11.52 -26.53 13.39
CA MET A 419 10.97 -25.23 13.01
C MET A 419 11.08 -24.23 14.15
N LEU A 420 11.94 -23.22 13.98
CA LEU A 420 12.23 -22.18 14.97
C LEU A 420 11.88 -20.79 14.41
N PRO A 421 10.59 -20.43 14.26
CA PRO A 421 10.18 -19.15 13.69
C PRO A 421 10.64 -17.98 14.56
N ILE A 422 11.26 -16.95 13.98
CA ILE A 422 11.83 -15.81 14.74
C ILE A 422 10.95 -14.56 14.61
N PHE A 423 10.56 -14.20 13.38
CA PHE A 423 9.79 -12.98 13.08
C PHE A 423 9.00 -13.08 11.76
N GLY A 424 8.05 -12.17 11.52
CA GLY A 424 7.38 -12.04 10.22
C GLY A 424 6.53 -13.26 9.80
N ASP A 425 6.66 -13.70 8.54
CA ASP A 425 5.84 -14.79 7.96
C ASP A 425 6.16 -16.20 8.50
N GLN A 426 7.20 -16.30 9.32
CA GLN A 426 7.83 -17.55 9.75
C GLN A 426 6.92 -18.41 10.63
N GLY A 427 6.16 -17.79 11.54
CA GLY A 427 5.21 -18.49 12.42
C GLY A 427 4.06 -19.16 11.65
N PRO A 428 3.32 -18.40 10.81
CA PRO A 428 2.34 -18.96 9.88
C PRO A 428 2.91 -20.03 8.94
N ASN A 429 4.13 -19.84 8.41
CA ASN A 429 4.83 -20.85 7.61
C ASN A 429 5.09 -22.14 8.40
N ALA A 430 5.56 -22.04 9.65
CA ALA A 430 5.81 -23.18 10.52
C ALA A 430 4.53 -23.98 10.78
N ARG A 431 3.41 -23.30 11.10
CA ARG A 431 2.12 -23.94 11.35
C ARG A 431 1.50 -24.57 10.08
N LEU A 432 1.73 -24.00 8.90
CA LEU A 432 1.37 -24.62 7.60
C LEU A 432 2.14 -25.93 7.32
N MET A 433 3.37 -26.05 7.83
CA MET A 433 4.21 -27.25 7.71
C MET A 433 3.92 -28.28 8.81
N GLU A 434 3.64 -27.84 10.03
CA GLU A 434 3.21 -28.69 11.15
C GLU A 434 1.87 -29.39 10.84
N GLY A 435 0.90 -28.67 10.26
CA GLY A 435 -0.35 -29.25 9.77
C GLY A 435 -0.18 -30.32 8.69
N ARG A 436 0.96 -30.35 7.99
CA ARG A 436 1.35 -31.41 7.04
C ARG A 436 2.20 -32.51 7.67
N ARG A 437 2.55 -32.35 8.96
CA ARG A 437 3.46 -33.20 9.73
C ARG A 437 4.74 -33.52 8.95
N VAL A 438 5.43 -32.47 8.48
CA VAL A 438 6.78 -32.58 7.89
C VAL A 438 7.90 -32.25 8.89
N GLY A 439 7.56 -31.91 10.13
CA GLY A 439 8.49 -31.47 11.15
C GLY A 439 7.78 -31.11 12.46
N VAL A 440 8.54 -30.59 13.43
CA VAL A 440 8.03 -30.09 14.72
C VAL A 440 8.43 -28.63 14.92
N VAL A 441 7.61 -27.85 15.65
CA VAL A 441 7.97 -26.51 16.13
C VAL A 441 8.80 -26.62 17.43
N VAL A 442 9.83 -25.79 17.56
CA VAL A 442 10.58 -25.63 18.82
C VAL A 442 9.73 -24.79 19.78
N PRO A 443 9.46 -25.26 21.02
CA PRO A 443 8.68 -24.50 22.00
C PRO A 443 9.21 -23.08 22.26
N ARG A 444 8.30 -22.14 22.52
CA ARG A 444 8.59 -20.73 22.81
C ARG A 444 7.85 -20.26 24.06
N ASP A 445 8.42 -19.31 24.78
CA ASP A 445 7.65 -18.58 25.80
C ASP A 445 6.52 -17.76 25.14
N GLU A 446 5.35 -17.75 25.75
CA GLU A 446 4.17 -17.12 25.18
C GLU A 446 4.25 -15.58 25.16
N LYS A 447 5.02 -14.98 26.07
CA LYS A 447 5.06 -13.53 26.35
C LYS A 447 6.18 -12.83 25.59
N ASP A 448 7.42 -13.32 25.70
CA ASP A 448 8.60 -12.68 25.11
C ASP A 448 9.15 -13.42 23.88
N GLY A 449 8.63 -14.61 23.59
CA GLY A 449 9.06 -15.42 22.46
C GLY A 449 10.48 -15.97 22.58
N SER A 450 11.07 -16.01 23.77
CA SER A 450 12.32 -16.73 24.03
C SER A 450 12.17 -18.24 23.78
N PHE A 451 13.29 -18.95 23.77
CA PHE A 451 13.38 -20.41 23.73
C PHE A 451 14.58 -20.87 24.56
N ASP A 452 14.50 -22.08 25.09
CA ASP A 452 15.58 -22.68 25.87
C ASP A 452 16.25 -23.87 25.16
N ARG A 453 17.40 -24.27 25.70
CA ARG A 453 18.17 -25.44 25.29
C ARG A 453 17.39 -26.76 25.29
N ASP A 454 16.44 -26.95 26.19
CA ASP A 454 15.75 -28.23 26.38
C ASP A 454 14.60 -28.39 25.38
N GLY A 455 13.89 -27.32 25.03
CA GLY A 455 12.96 -27.24 23.91
C GLY A 455 13.66 -27.48 22.57
N VAL A 456 14.83 -26.86 22.34
CA VAL A 456 15.68 -27.12 21.16
C VAL A 456 16.11 -28.59 21.13
N ALA A 457 16.65 -29.12 22.23
CA ALA A 457 17.13 -30.49 22.29
C ALA A 457 16.00 -31.51 22.11
N GLY A 458 14.81 -31.24 22.67
CA GLY A 458 13.60 -32.03 22.47
C GLY A 458 13.18 -32.07 21.00
N ALA A 459 13.02 -30.91 20.37
CA ALA A 459 12.63 -30.80 18.97
C ALA A 459 13.61 -31.51 18.00
N VAL A 460 14.91 -31.40 18.25
CA VAL A 460 15.94 -32.11 17.48
C VAL A 460 15.84 -33.63 17.67
N ARG A 461 15.64 -34.11 18.91
CA ARG A 461 15.48 -35.56 19.19
C ARG A 461 14.19 -36.13 18.59
N ALA A 462 13.07 -35.40 18.66
CA ALA A 462 11.79 -35.80 18.07
C ALA A 462 11.87 -36.08 16.55
N VAL A 463 12.66 -35.28 15.82
CA VAL A 463 12.82 -35.43 14.35
C VAL A 463 13.90 -36.44 13.96
N VAL A 464 14.97 -36.59 14.74
CA VAL A 464 16.18 -37.33 14.33
C VAL A 464 16.37 -38.67 15.04
N VAL A 465 15.92 -38.78 16.29
CA VAL A 465 16.21 -39.91 17.19
C VAL A 465 14.95 -40.75 17.47
N GLU A 466 13.81 -40.10 17.63
CA GLU A 466 12.55 -40.72 18.02
C GLU A 466 11.81 -41.37 16.83
N GLU A 467 10.85 -42.25 17.13
CA GLU A 467 10.10 -42.97 16.08
C GLU A 467 9.26 -42.03 15.20
N GLU A 468 8.70 -40.95 15.77
CA GLU A 468 7.86 -40.01 15.00
C GLU A 468 8.65 -39.26 13.91
N GLY A 469 9.97 -39.09 14.07
CA GLY A 469 10.89 -38.63 13.02
C GLY A 469 10.73 -39.36 11.69
N ARG A 470 10.37 -40.65 11.72
CA ARG A 470 10.07 -41.45 10.50
C ARG A 470 8.82 -40.96 9.77
N ALA A 471 7.80 -40.48 10.48
CA ALA A 471 6.60 -39.92 9.89
C ALA A 471 6.90 -38.56 9.23
N PHE A 472 7.62 -37.67 9.92
CA PHE A 472 8.05 -36.38 9.37
C PHE A 472 8.88 -36.55 8.09
N ALA A 473 9.88 -37.45 8.10
CA ALA A 473 10.69 -37.74 6.93
C ALA A 473 9.92 -38.38 5.76
N ASN A 474 8.87 -39.16 6.04
CA ASN A 474 7.99 -39.70 5.00
C ASN A 474 7.11 -38.60 4.36
N ASN A 475 6.58 -37.68 5.15
CA ASN A 475 5.77 -36.57 4.63
C ASN A 475 6.62 -35.52 3.91
N ALA A 476 7.83 -35.24 4.38
CA ALA A 476 8.78 -34.39 3.67
C ALA A 476 9.13 -34.94 2.28
N ARG A 477 9.32 -36.26 2.14
CA ARG A 477 9.48 -36.92 0.83
C ARG A 477 8.24 -36.83 -0.06
N ARG A 478 7.03 -36.86 0.48
CA ARG A 478 5.80 -36.58 -0.31
C ARG A 478 5.74 -35.13 -0.76
N MET A 479 6.11 -34.19 0.12
CA MET A 479 6.19 -32.77 -0.25
C MET A 479 7.27 -32.49 -1.30
N GLN A 480 8.34 -33.28 -1.35
CA GLN A 480 9.35 -33.22 -2.40
C GLN A 480 8.74 -33.42 -3.80
N GLU A 481 7.75 -34.30 -3.95
CA GLU A 481 7.06 -34.57 -5.22
C GLU A 481 6.33 -33.31 -5.75
N ILE A 482 5.81 -32.47 -4.85
CA ILE A 482 5.15 -31.19 -5.18
C ILE A 482 6.18 -30.07 -5.37
N VAL A 483 7.12 -29.93 -4.43
CA VAL A 483 8.08 -28.80 -4.40
C VAL A 483 9.12 -28.90 -5.51
N ALA A 484 9.50 -30.11 -5.93
CA ALA A 484 10.44 -30.35 -7.02
C ALA A 484 9.75 -30.60 -8.38
N ASP A 485 8.41 -30.57 -8.49
CA ASP A 485 7.75 -30.72 -9.79
C ASP A 485 8.11 -29.54 -10.71
N ARG A 486 8.87 -29.88 -11.76
CA ARG A 486 9.22 -28.94 -12.81
C ARG A 486 8.05 -28.64 -13.73
N GLU A 487 7.11 -29.57 -13.93
CA GLU A 487 5.99 -29.35 -14.82
C GLU A 487 4.97 -28.36 -14.23
N CYS A 488 4.56 -28.49 -12.97
CA CYS A 488 3.80 -27.45 -12.25
C CYS A 488 4.55 -26.10 -12.23
N SER A 489 5.86 -26.14 -12.00
CA SER A 489 6.78 -24.99 -12.10
C SER A 489 6.94 -24.37 -13.51
N GLU A 490 6.40 -25.00 -14.55
CA GLU A 490 6.62 -24.63 -15.95
C GLU A 490 5.31 -24.49 -16.77
N SER A 491 4.19 -25.03 -16.27
CA SER A 491 2.86 -24.91 -16.89
C SER A 491 2.11 -23.68 -16.36
N VAL A 492 2.23 -22.54 -17.05
CA VAL A 492 1.38 -21.33 -16.83
C VAL A 492 -0.05 -21.52 -17.39
N SER A 493 -0.49 -22.77 -17.52
CA SER A 493 -1.81 -23.18 -18.02
C SER A 493 -2.40 -24.19 -17.04
N PRO A 494 -3.67 -24.06 -16.63
CA PRO A 494 -4.29 -25.02 -15.72
C PRO A 494 -4.34 -26.41 -16.37
N LYS A 495 -3.68 -27.39 -15.74
CA LYS A 495 -3.77 -28.81 -16.11
C LYS A 495 -5.22 -29.28 -15.93
N LYS A 496 -5.96 -29.37 -17.05
CA LYS A 496 -7.30 -30.00 -17.25
C LYS A 496 -8.28 -29.97 -16.07
N GLU A 497 -9.41 -29.29 -16.25
CA GLU A 497 -10.56 -29.36 -15.33
C GLU A 497 -10.92 -30.81 -14.96
N PRO A 498 -11.09 -31.13 -13.65
CA PRO A 498 -11.70 -32.39 -13.25
C PRO A 498 -13.18 -32.44 -13.72
N PRO A 499 -13.73 -33.64 -14.00
CA PRO A 499 -14.94 -33.77 -14.79
C PRO A 499 -16.18 -33.14 -14.14
N ILE A 500 -16.82 -32.23 -14.88
CA ILE A 500 -18.08 -31.59 -14.49
C ILE A 500 -19.20 -32.64 -14.31
N ILE A 501 -20.04 -32.39 -13.31
CA ILE A 501 -21.21 -33.20 -12.93
C ILE A 501 -22.09 -33.51 -14.15
N GLN A 502 -22.63 -34.73 -14.19
CA GLN A 502 -23.36 -35.30 -15.33
C GLN A 502 -24.48 -34.39 -15.84
N ARG A 503 -24.51 -34.21 -17.17
CA ARG A 503 -25.66 -33.61 -17.89
C ARG A 503 -26.93 -34.43 -17.65
N GLN A 504 -27.83 -33.97 -16.77
CA GLN A 504 -29.22 -34.39 -16.87
C GLN A 504 -29.83 -33.81 -18.16
N ARG A 505 -30.36 -34.70 -19.00
CA ARG A 505 -30.97 -34.33 -20.28
C ARG A 505 -32.38 -33.78 -20.05
N LEU A 506 -32.60 -32.49 -20.27
CA LEU A 506 -33.93 -31.99 -20.61
C LEU A 506 -34.23 -32.31 -22.08
N GLN A 507 -35.22 -33.15 -22.32
CA GLN A 507 -35.72 -33.46 -23.66
C GLN A 507 -36.70 -32.37 -24.13
N PRO A 508 -36.76 -32.04 -25.44
CA PRO A 508 -37.68 -31.04 -25.95
C PRO A 508 -39.11 -31.58 -26.03
N LEU A 509 -40.02 -31.05 -25.20
CA LEU A 509 -41.46 -31.24 -25.39
C LEU A 509 -42.07 -30.18 -26.34
N LYS A 510 -43.21 -30.53 -26.94
CA LYS A 510 -43.74 -29.92 -28.17
C LYS A 510 -44.65 -28.71 -27.90
N ARG A 511 -44.65 -27.73 -28.81
CA ARG A 511 -45.65 -26.64 -28.83
C ARG A 511 -47.07 -27.14 -29.16
N ARG A 512 -47.99 -27.01 -28.18
CA ARG A 512 -49.45 -26.77 -28.27
C ARG A 512 -49.85 -26.16 -26.91
N GLY A 513 -50.79 -25.23 -26.75
CA GLY A 513 -51.59 -24.39 -27.66
C GLY A 513 -52.29 -23.30 -26.82
N HIS A 514 -53.00 -22.34 -27.40
CA HIS A 514 -53.72 -21.31 -26.62
C HIS A 514 -54.90 -21.88 -25.79
N VAL A 515 -55.18 -21.23 -24.65
CA VAL A 515 -56.52 -20.86 -24.14
C VAL A 515 -56.34 -19.68 -23.14
N GLU A 516 -57.42 -19.02 -22.74
CA GLU A 516 -57.52 -17.65 -22.22
C GLU A 516 -57.20 -17.44 -20.72
N ALA A 517 -57.43 -16.21 -20.25
CA ALA A 517 -57.03 -15.67 -18.95
C ALA A 517 -58.14 -15.67 -17.89
N SER A 518 -57.74 -15.59 -16.61
CA SER A 518 -58.54 -14.97 -15.54
C SER A 518 -57.68 -14.52 -14.34
N GLN A 519 -58.22 -13.57 -13.59
CA GLN A 519 -57.85 -13.06 -12.25
C GLN A 519 -59.05 -13.32 -11.31
N PRO A 520 -59.02 -13.04 -9.99
CA PRO A 520 -57.90 -12.84 -9.04
C PRO A 520 -58.15 -13.69 -7.74
N ASP A 521 -58.03 -13.07 -6.55
CA ASP A 521 -58.57 -13.45 -5.22
C ASP A 521 -57.96 -14.65 -4.44
N THR A 522 -57.91 -14.69 -3.10
CA THR A 522 -57.87 -13.68 -1.99
C THR A 522 -57.52 -14.40 -0.67
N ALA A 523 -56.94 -13.68 0.32
CA ALA A 523 -57.07 -13.95 1.78
C ALA A 523 -56.46 -15.27 2.35
N SER A 524 -56.24 -15.45 3.67
CA SER A 524 -55.87 -14.53 4.77
C SER A 524 -55.41 -15.35 6.00
N ASP A 525 -54.85 -14.68 7.02
CA ASP A 525 -54.72 -15.12 8.43
C ASP A 525 -53.82 -16.36 8.72
N GLU A 526 -53.40 -16.68 9.94
CA GLU A 526 -53.63 -16.07 11.28
C GLU A 526 -52.37 -16.19 12.18
N TYR A 527 -52.42 -15.67 13.42
CA TYR A 527 -51.35 -15.74 14.43
C TYR A 527 -51.36 -17.07 15.21
N ASP A 528 -50.20 -17.48 15.79
CA ASP A 528 -50.06 -17.63 17.26
C ASP A 528 -48.65 -18.03 17.75
N GLU A 529 -48.32 -17.53 18.94
CA GLU A 529 -47.28 -17.97 19.89
C GLU A 529 -48.02 -18.21 21.25
N PRO A 530 -47.47 -18.85 22.32
CA PRO A 530 -46.07 -18.79 22.76
C PRO A 530 -45.48 -20.06 23.46
N ALA A 531 -44.20 -19.98 23.86
CA ALA A 531 -43.54 -20.61 25.04
C ALA A 531 -43.61 -22.16 25.26
N SER A 532 -42.57 -22.88 25.74
CA SER A 532 -41.74 -22.54 26.91
C SER A 532 -40.61 -23.59 27.19
N CYS A 533 -39.58 -23.14 27.92
CA CYS A 533 -38.73 -23.84 28.92
C CYS A 533 -37.78 -25.04 28.65
N SER A 534 -36.66 -24.98 29.39
CA SER A 534 -35.89 -26.08 30.05
C SER A 534 -35.07 -27.13 29.26
N SER A 535 -33.80 -26.78 29.00
CA SER A 535 -32.58 -27.39 29.58
C SER A 535 -32.19 -28.88 29.43
N ARG A 536 -30.91 -29.04 29.00
CA ARG A 536 -29.84 -29.96 29.49
C ARG A 536 -29.74 -31.44 29.06
N GLU A 537 -28.55 -31.70 28.51
CA GLU A 537 -27.59 -32.81 28.81
C GLU A 537 -27.87 -34.27 28.37
N ASP A 538 -27.05 -34.66 27.37
CA ASP A 538 -26.29 -35.91 27.25
C ASP A 538 -26.85 -37.26 26.72
N GLU A 539 -25.94 -37.92 26.00
CA GLU A 539 -25.78 -39.34 25.61
C GLU A 539 -27.03 -40.25 25.50
N SER A 540 -27.26 -40.95 24.38
CA SER A 540 -26.28 -41.92 23.88
C SER A 540 -26.64 -42.57 22.52
N SER A 541 -25.60 -43.12 21.89
CA SER A 541 -25.55 -43.91 20.65
C SER A 541 -26.70 -44.88 20.31
N SER A 542 -26.92 -45.09 19.00
CA SER A 542 -27.26 -46.41 18.46
C SER A 542 -26.35 -46.77 17.27
N ARG A 543 -26.21 -48.08 16.96
CA ARG A 543 -25.08 -48.65 16.21
C ARG A 543 -25.47 -49.15 14.82
N LEU A 544 -24.50 -49.28 13.91
CA LEU A 544 -24.33 -50.50 13.11
C LEU A 544 -22.85 -50.71 12.70
N ASN A 545 -22.40 -51.96 12.72
CA ASN A 545 -20.99 -52.35 12.58
C ASN A 545 -20.69 -53.02 11.23
N ILE A 546 -19.48 -52.82 10.69
CA ILE A 546 -18.70 -53.89 10.06
C ILE A 546 -17.28 -53.87 10.66
N LYS A 547 -16.67 -55.05 10.85
CA LYS A 547 -15.45 -55.27 11.65
C LYS A 547 -14.16 -55.12 10.82
N TRP A 548 -13.09 -54.73 11.51
CA TRP A 548 -11.73 -55.25 11.27
C TRP A 548 -11.22 -55.95 12.55
N PRO A 549 -10.49 -57.08 12.45
CA PRO A 549 -9.96 -57.79 13.62
C PRO A 549 -8.70 -57.11 14.17
N SER A 550 -8.33 -57.41 15.42
CA SER A 550 -7.25 -56.74 16.14
C SER A 550 -6.37 -57.71 16.95
N ARG A 551 -5.25 -57.17 17.45
CA ARG A 551 -4.27 -57.70 18.44
C ARG A 551 -3.16 -58.66 17.97
N ALA A 552 -1.95 -58.10 18.03
CA ALA A 552 -0.78 -58.58 18.78
C ALA A 552 -0.01 -59.84 18.32
N GLY A 553 1.33 -59.75 18.41
CA GLY A 553 2.25 -60.88 18.25
C GLY A 553 3.66 -60.42 17.83
N CYS A 554 4.67 -60.69 18.65
CA CYS A 554 6.07 -60.36 18.38
C CYS A 554 6.66 -61.20 17.23
N THR A 555 7.68 -60.71 16.52
CA THR A 555 9.08 -61.23 16.62
C THR A 555 10.07 -60.45 15.73
N GLU A 556 11.37 -60.67 15.97
CA GLU A 556 12.50 -60.03 15.27
C GLU A 556 12.89 -60.69 13.92
N LYS A 557 13.86 -60.05 13.24
CA LYS A 557 14.88 -60.60 12.30
C LYS A 557 14.47 -60.95 10.86
N GLY A 558 15.22 -60.37 9.90
CA GLY A 558 15.83 -61.16 8.81
C GLY A 558 15.89 -60.55 7.40
N LEU A 559 17.08 -60.06 7.00
CA LEU A 559 17.74 -60.25 5.69
C LEU A 559 16.98 -59.94 4.35
N GLN A 560 17.39 -58.86 3.67
CA GLN A 560 18.18 -58.80 2.39
C GLN A 560 18.15 -59.98 1.37
N PRO A 561 18.59 -59.80 0.07
CA PRO A 561 18.84 -58.58 -0.76
C PRO A 561 18.54 -58.73 -2.30
N CYS A 562 19.04 -57.78 -3.13
CA CYS A 562 19.48 -57.94 -4.57
C CYS A 562 18.43 -58.05 -5.73
N CYS A 563 18.69 -57.73 -7.02
CA CYS A 563 19.74 -56.93 -7.74
C CYS A 563 19.44 -56.71 -9.26
N MET A 564 20.01 -55.64 -9.90
CA MET A 564 20.53 -55.51 -11.31
C MET A 564 19.61 -55.78 -12.56
N ASN A 565 19.81 -55.34 -13.84
CA ASN A 565 20.58 -54.28 -14.57
C ASN A 565 19.85 -54.00 -15.97
N LEU A 566 20.34 -53.87 -17.24
CA LEU A 566 21.64 -53.99 -17.96
C LEU A 566 21.61 -53.53 -19.49
N PHE A 567 22.17 -52.35 -19.87
CA PHE A 567 22.83 -52.01 -21.20
C PHE A 567 21.97 -51.87 -22.52
N SER A 568 22.36 -51.37 -23.74
CA SER A 568 23.57 -50.65 -24.32
C SER A 568 23.51 -50.27 -25.86
N ARG A 569 24.03 -49.06 -26.27
CA ARG A 569 24.75 -48.68 -27.57
C ARG A 569 24.01 -48.72 -28.97
N ASN A 570 24.42 -48.09 -30.11
CA ASN A 570 25.48 -47.07 -30.51
C ASN A 570 25.28 -46.42 -31.93
N GLY A 571 25.73 -45.14 -32.13
CA GLY A 571 26.32 -44.54 -33.38
C GLY A 571 25.43 -44.00 -34.53
N LEU A 572 25.91 -43.29 -35.59
CA LEU A 572 27.19 -42.53 -35.86
C LEU A 572 27.22 -41.76 -37.25
N ALA A 573 28.18 -40.81 -37.42
CA ALA A 573 28.80 -40.21 -38.66
C ALA A 573 28.14 -39.04 -39.49
N GLY A 574 29.00 -38.18 -40.12
CA GLY A 574 28.69 -36.98 -40.97
C GLY A 574 29.37 -37.02 -42.38
N PRO A 575 29.82 -35.93 -43.10
CA PRO A 575 30.08 -34.52 -42.67
C PRO A 575 29.91 -33.32 -43.71
N LEU A 576 30.16 -32.06 -43.27
CA LEU A 576 30.82 -30.88 -43.96
C LEU A 576 30.23 -30.02 -45.15
N VAL A 577 30.71 -28.75 -45.21
CA VAL A 577 30.81 -27.74 -46.34
C VAL A 577 29.81 -26.53 -46.39
N SER A 578 30.18 -25.44 -47.08
CA SER A 578 29.96 -24.00 -46.81
C SER A 578 29.13 -23.13 -47.81
N SER A 579 28.55 -22.02 -47.29
CA SER A 579 28.48 -20.64 -47.86
C SER A 579 27.67 -20.23 -49.13
N ASN A 580 27.19 -18.97 -49.09
CA ASN A 580 26.90 -18.00 -50.20
C ASN A 580 25.45 -17.69 -50.67
N PHE A 581 25.34 -16.54 -51.35
CA PHE A 581 24.21 -15.56 -51.43
C PHE A 581 23.40 -15.63 -52.76
N TRP A 582 22.17 -15.06 -52.74
CA TRP A 582 21.51 -14.18 -53.77
C TRP A 582 20.11 -14.55 -54.36
N ILE A 583 19.19 -13.55 -54.36
CA ILE A 583 18.20 -13.18 -55.44
C ILE A 583 16.96 -14.13 -55.63
N ARG A 584 15.69 -13.73 -55.94
CA ARG A 584 15.09 -12.51 -56.56
C ARG A 584 13.63 -12.18 -56.10
N PHE A 585 13.20 -10.95 -56.41
CA PHE A 585 11.85 -10.36 -56.26
C PHE A 585 10.65 -11.04 -56.98
N ARG A 586 9.42 -10.75 -56.50
CA ARG A 586 8.38 -10.10 -57.36
C ARG A 586 7.29 -9.32 -56.58
N LEU A 587 6.84 -8.20 -57.16
CA LEU A 587 5.69 -7.37 -56.72
C LEU A 587 4.71 -7.15 -57.89
N PRO A 588 3.39 -6.99 -57.64
CA PRO A 588 2.43 -6.30 -58.51
C PRO A 588 2.56 -4.76 -58.44
N ARG A 589 1.72 -3.99 -59.16
CA ARG A 589 1.92 -2.55 -59.45
C ARG A 589 0.67 -1.67 -59.25
N GLY A 590 0.91 -0.38 -59.00
CA GLY A 590 -0.04 0.75 -59.16
C GLY A 590 -0.45 1.39 -57.82
N THR A 591 -0.44 2.73 -57.62
CA THR A 591 -0.12 3.87 -58.51
C THR A 591 0.52 5.02 -57.68
N VAL A 592 0.99 6.10 -58.32
CA VAL A 592 2.01 7.04 -57.80
C VAL A 592 1.45 8.29 -57.06
N VAL A 593 2.30 8.84 -56.18
CA VAL A 593 2.23 10.04 -55.32
C VAL A 593 1.97 11.38 -56.05
N ALA A 594 1.40 12.37 -55.34
CA ALA A 594 1.59 13.80 -55.61
C ALA A 594 1.72 14.63 -54.30
N VAL A 595 2.56 15.67 -54.27
CA VAL A 595 2.82 16.57 -53.12
C VAL A 595 3.11 18.01 -53.63
N ILE A 596 2.49 19.04 -53.03
CA ILE A 596 2.80 20.49 -53.26
C ILE A 596 2.58 21.30 -51.95
N PRO A 597 3.43 22.29 -51.55
CA PRO A 597 3.34 22.98 -50.24
C PRO A 597 3.21 24.54 -50.22
N GLY A 598 2.46 25.09 -49.22
CA GLY A 598 2.54 26.47 -48.67
C GLY A 598 2.12 27.67 -49.57
N PRO A 599 2.32 28.96 -49.16
CA PRO A 599 2.61 29.52 -47.82
C PRO A 599 1.96 30.91 -47.44
N ARG A 600 1.94 31.23 -46.13
CA ARG A 600 2.01 32.56 -45.40
C ARG A 600 1.51 33.92 -46.01
N ARG A 601 0.65 34.64 -45.24
CA ARG A 601 0.70 36.06 -44.72
C ARG A 601 -0.72 36.57 -44.38
N ALA A 602 -1.09 37.35 -43.35
CA ALA A 602 -0.46 38.24 -42.35
C ALA A 602 -0.46 39.77 -42.65
N THR A 603 -1.40 40.53 -42.05
CA THR A 603 -1.36 42.01 -41.83
C THR A 603 -2.40 42.49 -40.78
N ALA A 604 -2.02 43.52 -40.01
CA ALA A 604 -2.86 44.47 -39.25
C ALA A 604 -2.40 45.91 -39.67
N PRO A 605 -2.78 47.09 -39.09
CA PRO A 605 -3.56 47.38 -37.86
C PRO A 605 -4.54 48.60 -37.88
N ARG A 606 -5.24 48.85 -36.74
CA ARG A 606 -5.59 50.15 -36.04
C ARG A 606 -6.05 51.44 -36.81
N PRO A 607 -6.53 52.51 -36.14
CA PRO A 607 -7.55 52.62 -35.07
C PRO A 607 -8.54 53.81 -35.28
N THR A 608 -9.63 53.95 -34.49
CA THR A 608 -10.09 55.28 -33.99
C THR A 608 -11.15 55.18 -32.88
N THR A 609 -11.05 56.12 -31.94
CA THR A 609 -11.92 56.51 -30.83
C THR A 609 -13.40 56.79 -31.16
N ASN A 610 -14.35 56.36 -30.31
CA ASN A 610 -15.18 57.26 -29.48
C ASN A 610 -16.26 56.53 -28.64
N THR A 611 -16.48 57.03 -27.42
CA THR A 611 -17.63 56.82 -26.51
C THR A 611 -18.30 58.19 -26.26
N PRO A 612 -19.50 58.33 -25.63
CA PRO A 612 -20.29 57.33 -24.90
C PRO A 612 -21.82 57.27 -25.17
N ALA A 613 -22.47 56.28 -24.53
CA ALA A 613 -23.88 56.23 -24.04
C ALA A 613 -25.05 56.26 -25.05
N GLY A 614 -26.12 55.46 -24.79
CA GLY A 614 -27.36 55.60 -25.57
C GLY A 614 -28.46 54.52 -25.62
N LEU A 615 -28.59 53.59 -24.65
CA LEU A 615 -29.79 52.76 -24.38
C LEU A 615 -30.38 51.79 -25.46
N SER A 616 -30.66 50.56 -24.97
CA SER A 616 -31.79 49.67 -25.34
C SER A 616 -31.76 48.78 -26.61
N SER A 617 -31.49 47.49 -26.35
CA SER A 617 -32.30 46.33 -26.78
C SER A 617 -32.66 46.09 -28.26
N ALA A 618 -31.94 45.15 -28.88
CA ALA A 618 -32.54 44.01 -29.57
C ALA A 618 -31.61 42.78 -29.38
N ALA A 619 -32.15 41.60 -29.13
CA ALA A 619 -31.37 40.38 -28.84
C ALA A 619 -31.80 39.22 -29.74
N MET A 620 -30.85 38.35 -30.08
CA MET A 620 -31.04 36.97 -30.57
C MET A 620 -29.65 36.28 -30.60
N ASP A 621 -29.47 35.06 -30.09
CA ASP A 621 -30.34 34.35 -29.15
C ASP A 621 -29.51 33.40 -28.28
N THR A 622 -29.86 33.29 -27.00
CA THR A 622 -29.29 32.31 -26.06
C THR A 622 -30.46 31.63 -25.36
N THR A 623 -30.81 30.42 -25.81
CA THR A 623 -31.91 29.65 -25.25
C THR A 623 -31.59 29.26 -23.80
N ALA A 624 -32.16 30.00 -22.85
CA ALA A 624 -32.02 29.77 -21.42
C ALA A 624 -33.11 28.82 -20.89
N ASP A 625 -32.76 28.02 -19.89
CA ASP A 625 -33.67 27.17 -19.10
C ASP A 625 -32.92 26.83 -17.79
N THR A 626 -33.39 27.11 -16.56
CA THR A 626 -34.59 27.81 -16.06
C THR A 626 -34.19 28.88 -15.03
N SER A 627 -35.11 29.80 -14.69
CA SER A 627 -34.94 30.70 -13.54
C SER A 627 -35.42 30.04 -12.24
N GLU A 628 -34.50 29.70 -11.34
CA GLU A 628 -34.82 29.19 -9.99
C GLU A 628 -34.82 30.33 -8.95
N SER A 629 -35.64 30.19 -7.91
CA SER A 629 -35.77 31.20 -6.85
C SER A 629 -34.50 31.30 -5.98
N PRO A 630 -34.15 32.50 -5.49
CA PRO A 630 -32.96 32.68 -4.65
C PRO A 630 -33.12 31.94 -3.31
N LEU A 631 -32.38 30.85 -3.17
CA LEU A 631 -32.33 30.03 -1.96
C LEU A 631 -31.75 30.81 -0.77
N HIS A 632 -32.09 30.38 0.45
CA HIS A 632 -31.39 30.75 1.69
C HIS A 632 -30.61 29.56 2.26
N VAL A 633 -29.29 29.67 2.32
CA VAL A 633 -28.38 28.62 2.79
C VAL A 633 -27.69 29.07 4.08
N VAL A 634 -27.76 28.26 5.13
CA VAL A 634 -26.91 28.44 6.32
C VAL A 634 -25.62 27.65 6.13
N ILE A 635 -24.47 28.21 6.48
CA ILE A 635 -23.17 27.51 6.47
C ILE A 635 -22.54 27.61 7.86
N PHE A 636 -22.23 26.46 8.47
CA PHE A 636 -21.55 26.36 9.76
C PHE A 636 -20.27 25.50 9.60
N PRO A 637 -19.09 26.13 9.52
CA PRO A 637 -17.80 25.44 9.41
C PRO A 637 -17.24 25.10 10.79
N TRP A 638 -16.33 24.12 10.87
CA TRP A 638 -15.57 23.89 12.10
C TRP A 638 -14.71 25.13 12.45
N LEU A 639 -14.47 25.37 13.74
CA LEU A 639 -13.75 26.53 14.24
C LEU A 639 -12.22 26.36 14.11
N ALA A 640 -11.75 26.22 12.88
CA ALA A 640 -10.34 26.24 12.50
C ALA A 640 -10.19 26.96 11.16
N PHE A 641 -9.11 27.71 10.94
CA PHE A 641 -9.01 28.57 9.74
C PHE A 641 -8.95 27.78 8.42
N GLY A 642 -8.39 26.56 8.46
CA GLY A 642 -8.45 25.60 7.34
C GLY A 642 -9.86 25.19 6.92
N HIS A 643 -10.87 25.34 7.79
CA HIS A 643 -12.27 25.07 7.52
C HIS A 643 -13.09 26.35 7.24
N LEU A 644 -12.87 27.39 8.04
CA LEU A 644 -13.56 28.69 7.92
C LEU A 644 -13.32 29.36 6.56
N LEU A 645 -12.08 29.37 6.07
CA LEU A 645 -11.73 30.09 4.83
C LEU A 645 -12.33 29.42 3.57
N PRO A 646 -12.21 28.09 3.34
CA PRO A 646 -12.87 27.46 2.19
C PRO A 646 -14.41 27.54 2.26
N ALA A 647 -15.00 27.49 3.45
CA ALA A 647 -16.44 27.66 3.61
C ALA A 647 -16.89 29.10 3.26
N LEU A 648 -16.06 30.11 3.53
CA LEU A 648 -16.33 31.50 3.13
C LEU A 648 -16.24 31.68 1.61
N GLU A 649 -15.34 30.98 0.92
CA GLU A 649 -15.32 30.94 -0.55
C GLU A 649 -16.54 30.20 -1.12
N LEU A 650 -17.05 29.16 -0.44
CA LEU A 650 -18.31 28.51 -0.81
C LEU A 650 -19.50 29.48 -0.64
N ALA A 651 -19.54 30.25 0.45
CA ALA A 651 -20.51 31.32 0.66
C ALA A 651 -20.47 32.36 -0.48
N LYS A 652 -19.27 32.81 -0.88
CA LYS A 652 -19.09 33.73 -2.01
C LYS A 652 -19.57 33.15 -3.34
N ARG A 653 -19.35 31.85 -3.61
CA ARG A 653 -19.85 31.17 -4.83
C ARG A 653 -21.37 30.94 -4.85
N LEU A 654 -22.01 30.83 -3.70
CA LEU A 654 -23.48 30.77 -3.58
C LEU A 654 -24.09 32.18 -3.74
N ALA A 655 -23.52 33.18 -3.07
CA ALA A 655 -23.92 34.58 -3.21
C ALA A 655 -23.75 35.10 -4.65
N SER A 656 -22.69 34.71 -5.37
CA SER A 656 -22.50 35.09 -6.77
C SER A 656 -23.51 34.45 -7.73
N ARG A 657 -24.31 33.48 -7.27
CA ARG A 657 -25.45 32.88 -7.98
C ARG A 657 -26.80 33.46 -7.53
N GLY A 658 -26.80 34.48 -6.66
CA GLY A 658 -27.99 35.16 -6.16
C GLY A 658 -28.64 34.52 -4.93
N HIS A 659 -28.01 33.50 -4.31
CA HIS A 659 -28.52 32.89 -3.07
C HIS A 659 -28.14 33.72 -1.84
N ARG A 660 -29.03 33.81 -0.85
CA ARG A 660 -28.72 34.37 0.48
C ARG A 660 -27.94 33.33 1.28
N VAL A 661 -26.89 33.76 1.99
CA VAL A 661 -26.09 32.92 2.87
C VAL A 661 -26.06 33.51 4.28
N SER A 662 -26.40 32.69 5.29
CA SER A 662 -26.12 32.97 6.70
C SER A 662 -24.86 32.21 7.11
N PHE A 663 -23.72 32.91 7.23
CA PHE A 663 -22.43 32.32 7.60
C PHE A 663 -22.26 32.34 9.12
N VAL A 664 -22.30 31.17 9.75
CA VAL A 664 -22.29 30.99 11.20
C VAL A 664 -20.87 30.76 11.70
N SER A 665 -20.42 31.59 12.63
CA SER A 665 -19.17 31.39 13.37
C SER A 665 -19.17 32.24 14.65
N THR A 666 -18.03 32.35 15.32
CA THR A 666 -17.89 33.09 16.58
C THR A 666 -17.39 34.53 16.34
N PRO A 667 -17.59 35.47 17.28
CA PRO A 667 -17.29 36.90 17.06
C PRO A 667 -15.83 37.21 16.67
N ARG A 668 -14.85 36.58 17.33
CA ARG A 668 -13.42 36.75 17.05
C ARG A 668 -12.97 36.01 15.79
N ASN A 669 -13.71 35.00 15.34
CA ASN A 669 -13.45 34.36 14.05
C ASN A 669 -13.97 35.25 12.92
N ILE A 670 -15.20 35.74 13.02
CA ILE A 670 -15.80 36.65 12.02
C ILE A 670 -14.95 37.92 11.83
N SER A 671 -14.45 38.54 12.90
CA SER A 671 -13.59 39.73 12.78
C SER A 671 -12.21 39.47 12.19
N ARG A 672 -11.77 38.20 12.13
CA ARG A 672 -10.53 37.75 11.48
C ARG A 672 -10.71 37.28 10.03
N LEU A 673 -11.95 37.17 9.53
CA LEU A 673 -12.19 36.69 8.16
C LEU A 673 -11.86 37.73 7.08
N PRO A 674 -11.41 37.30 5.89
CA PRO A 674 -11.24 38.17 4.73
C PRO A 674 -12.55 38.87 4.35
N GLN A 675 -12.47 40.18 4.06
CA GLN A 675 -13.62 41.00 3.73
C GLN A 675 -14.38 40.47 2.50
N VAL A 676 -15.71 40.47 2.59
CA VAL A 676 -16.61 40.07 1.49
C VAL A 676 -16.66 41.21 0.45
N PRO A 677 -16.56 40.92 -0.86
CA PRO A 677 -16.71 41.94 -1.90
C PRO A 677 -18.03 42.70 -1.77
N PRO A 678 -18.07 44.04 -1.93
CA PRO A 678 -19.28 44.84 -1.72
C PRO A 678 -20.50 44.42 -2.55
N ALA A 679 -20.30 43.79 -3.71
CA ALA A 679 -21.37 43.24 -4.55
C ALA A 679 -22.02 41.96 -3.97
N LEU A 680 -21.33 41.24 -3.08
CA LEU A 680 -21.80 40.01 -2.43
C LEU A 680 -22.24 40.24 -0.97
N ALA A 681 -21.77 41.32 -0.33
CA ALA A 681 -22.08 41.64 1.06
C ALA A 681 -23.60 41.70 1.38
N PRO A 682 -24.51 42.19 0.50
CA PRO A 682 -25.96 42.13 0.75
C PRO A 682 -26.55 40.72 0.79
N LEU A 683 -25.81 39.72 0.31
CA LEU A 683 -26.24 38.31 0.24
C LEU A 683 -25.51 37.42 1.27
N ILE A 684 -24.50 37.91 1.99
CA ILE A 684 -23.77 37.13 3.01
C ILE A 684 -23.91 37.82 4.37
N GLY A 685 -24.84 37.32 5.20
CA GLY A 685 -24.99 37.73 6.58
C GLY A 685 -24.10 36.90 7.50
N PHE A 686 -23.28 37.56 8.33
CA PHE A 686 -22.50 36.88 9.36
C PHE A 686 -23.33 36.71 10.64
N VAL A 687 -23.47 35.46 11.10
CA VAL A 687 -24.20 35.09 12.32
C VAL A 687 -23.18 34.78 13.41
N ALA A 688 -23.03 35.71 14.36
CA ALA A 688 -22.05 35.62 15.44
C ALA A 688 -22.64 34.90 16.66
N LEU A 689 -22.20 33.67 16.91
CA LEU A 689 -22.56 32.90 18.11
C LEU A 689 -21.40 32.96 19.12
N PRO A 690 -21.55 33.61 20.30
CA PRO A 690 -20.48 33.68 21.29
C PRO A 690 -20.08 32.28 21.80
N LEU A 691 -18.80 31.94 21.71
CA LEU A 691 -18.29 30.68 22.23
C LEU A 691 -18.38 30.70 23.77
N PRO A 692 -19.05 29.73 24.43
CA PRO A 692 -19.19 29.72 25.87
C PRO A 692 -17.85 29.41 26.55
N ARG A 693 -17.60 30.08 27.69
CA ARG A 693 -16.37 29.90 28.46
C ARG A 693 -16.30 28.49 29.05
N VAL A 694 -15.16 27.83 28.86
CA VAL A 694 -14.85 26.52 29.45
C VAL A 694 -13.58 26.63 30.28
N ASP A 695 -13.62 26.17 31.52
CA ASP A 695 -12.47 26.25 32.43
C ASP A 695 -11.24 25.56 31.85
N GLY A 696 -10.10 26.25 31.91
CA GLY A 696 -8.83 25.82 31.34
C GLY A 696 -8.57 26.24 29.89
N LEU A 697 -9.61 26.63 29.12
CA LEU A 697 -9.46 27.24 27.80
C LEU A 697 -9.13 28.75 27.96
N PRO A 698 -8.17 29.33 27.21
CA PRO A 698 -7.85 30.76 27.34
C PRO A 698 -9.00 31.66 26.90
N ASP A 699 -9.14 32.83 27.54
CA ASP A 699 -10.18 33.80 27.17
C ASP A 699 -10.00 34.27 25.72
N GLY A 700 -11.07 34.12 24.93
CA GLY A 700 -11.10 34.44 23.50
C GLY A 700 -10.42 33.40 22.60
N ALA A 701 -10.04 32.21 23.08
CA ALA A 701 -9.56 31.13 22.22
C ALA A 701 -10.72 30.50 21.43
N GLU A 702 -11.06 31.14 20.31
CA GLU A 702 -12.26 30.88 19.53
C GLU A 702 -12.03 30.04 18.26
N ALA A 703 -10.78 29.81 17.88
CA ALA A 703 -10.40 28.85 16.84
C ALA A 703 -9.31 27.90 17.35
N THR A 704 -9.16 26.74 16.69
CA THR A 704 -8.16 25.71 17.04
C THR A 704 -6.73 26.26 17.10
N SER A 705 -6.37 27.20 16.21
CA SER A 705 -5.10 27.96 16.26
C SER A 705 -4.82 28.70 17.58
N ASP A 706 -5.86 29.06 18.33
CA ASP A 706 -5.77 29.79 19.61
C ASP A 706 -5.68 28.85 20.82
N VAL A 707 -5.83 27.53 20.62
CA VAL A 707 -5.93 26.52 21.67
C VAL A 707 -4.52 26.03 22.06
N PRO A 708 -4.17 25.97 23.37
CA PRO A 708 -2.91 25.38 23.80
C PRO A 708 -2.85 23.86 23.56
N PRO A 709 -1.65 23.27 23.38
CA PRO A 709 -1.47 21.83 23.28
C PRO A 709 -2.13 21.06 24.43
N GLY A 710 -2.69 19.89 24.13
CA GLY A 710 -3.43 19.07 25.10
C GLY A 710 -4.78 19.64 25.56
N LYS A 711 -5.30 20.71 24.93
CA LYS A 711 -6.60 21.32 25.27
C LYS A 711 -7.66 21.27 24.17
N ALA A 712 -7.45 20.47 23.12
CA ALA A 712 -8.41 20.31 22.02
C ALA A 712 -9.81 19.91 22.52
N ASP A 713 -9.91 19.02 23.51
CA ASP A 713 -11.19 18.60 24.10
C ASP A 713 -11.95 19.75 24.77
N LEU A 714 -11.26 20.76 25.31
CA LEU A 714 -11.89 21.94 25.90
C LEU A 714 -12.50 22.86 24.84
N HIS A 715 -11.85 22.96 23.67
CA HIS A 715 -12.40 23.67 22.50
C HIS A 715 -13.61 22.91 21.93
N THR A 716 -13.52 21.59 21.79
CA THR A 716 -14.65 20.72 21.38
C THR A 716 -15.84 20.82 22.36
N LYS A 717 -15.58 20.85 23.67
CA LYS A 717 -16.60 21.07 24.71
C LYS A 717 -17.20 22.47 24.65
N ALA A 718 -16.40 23.50 24.36
CA ALA A 718 -16.90 24.87 24.18
C ALA A 718 -17.80 24.96 22.93
N PHE A 719 -17.39 24.30 21.84
CA PHE A 719 -18.16 24.18 20.61
C PHE A 719 -19.52 23.49 20.85
N ASP A 720 -19.59 22.42 21.64
CA ASP A 720 -20.88 21.77 21.97
C ASP A 720 -21.85 22.69 22.71
N GLY A 721 -21.34 23.65 23.49
CA GLY A 721 -22.16 24.67 24.14
C GLY A 721 -22.84 25.65 23.17
N LEU A 722 -22.47 25.65 21.87
CA LEU A 722 -23.16 26.43 20.83
C LEU A 722 -24.51 25.82 20.41
N ALA A 723 -24.86 24.61 20.85
CA ALA A 723 -26.11 23.95 20.47
C ALA A 723 -27.37 24.77 20.79
N ALA A 724 -27.44 25.37 21.99
CA ALA A 724 -28.55 26.22 22.39
C ALA A 724 -28.65 27.53 21.57
N PRO A 725 -27.62 28.39 21.47
CA PRO A 725 -27.71 29.62 20.68
C PRO A 725 -27.85 29.35 19.17
N PHE A 726 -27.32 28.25 18.63
CA PHE A 726 -27.58 27.85 17.25
C PHE A 726 -29.04 27.43 17.03
N SER A 727 -29.63 26.64 17.94
CA SER A 727 -31.06 26.34 17.91
C SER A 727 -31.90 27.61 17.93
N SER A 728 -31.61 28.55 18.83
CA SER A 728 -32.30 29.83 18.90
C SER A 728 -32.12 30.70 17.65
N PHE A 729 -30.99 30.58 16.95
CA PHE A 729 -30.81 31.21 15.63
C PHE A 729 -31.74 30.58 14.58
N LEU A 730 -31.84 29.24 14.51
CA LEU A 730 -32.78 28.54 13.61
C LEU A 730 -34.25 28.84 13.92
N ASP A 731 -34.57 29.27 15.14
CA ASP A 731 -35.91 29.71 15.54
C ASP A 731 -36.18 31.21 15.30
N ALA A 732 -35.11 32.01 15.08
CA ALA A 732 -35.18 33.48 14.99
C ALA A 732 -34.98 34.04 13.57
N ASP A 733 -34.33 33.30 12.66
CA ASP A 733 -34.29 33.65 11.23
C ASP A 733 -35.68 33.38 10.64
N GLY A 734 -36.52 34.42 10.55
CA GLY A 734 -37.92 34.31 10.13
C GLY A 734 -38.13 33.98 8.64
N ASP A 735 -37.04 33.83 7.89
CA ASP A 735 -37.04 33.40 6.50
C ASP A 735 -36.86 31.86 6.40
N LYS A 736 -37.39 31.28 5.33
CA LYS A 736 -37.27 29.83 5.09
C LYS A 736 -35.84 29.46 4.69
N ILE A 737 -35.09 28.89 5.63
CA ILE A 737 -33.82 28.21 5.35
C ILE A 737 -34.09 27.01 4.41
N ASP A 738 -33.45 27.00 3.24
CA ASP A 738 -33.56 25.92 2.25
C ASP A 738 -32.57 24.79 2.52
N TRP A 739 -31.37 25.10 3.01
CA TRP A 739 -30.31 24.13 3.31
C TRP A 739 -29.43 24.59 4.48
N LEU A 740 -28.92 23.62 5.23
CA LEU A 740 -27.86 23.81 6.21
C LEU A 740 -26.60 23.04 5.78
N VAL A 741 -25.48 23.72 5.63
CA VAL A 741 -24.17 23.14 5.28
C VAL A 741 -23.35 23.03 6.57
N LEU A 742 -22.96 21.80 6.92
CA LEU A 742 -22.31 21.45 8.17
C LEU A 742 -20.95 20.80 7.96
N ASP A 743 -19.98 21.16 8.80
CA ASP A 743 -18.70 20.46 8.87
C ASP A 743 -18.78 19.15 9.67
N SER A 744 -17.72 18.35 9.51
CA SER A 744 -17.40 17.03 10.07
C SER A 744 -17.93 16.66 11.46
N PHE A 745 -18.14 17.59 12.41
CA PHE A 745 -18.43 17.28 13.82
C PHE A 745 -19.72 17.92 14.39
N HIS A 746 -20.57 18.50 13.54
CA HIS A 746 -21.75 19.31 13.90
C HIS A 746 -23.00 18.49 14.33
N TYR A 747 -22.85 17.43 15.13
CA TYR A 747 -23.92 16.46 15.36
C TYR A 747 -25.19 17.06 15.99
N TRP A 748 -25.04 17.99 16.94
CA TRP A 748 -26.16 18.70 17.55
C TRP A 748 -26.82 19.70 16.62
N ALA A 749 -26.08 20.29 15.67
CA ALA A 749 -26.63 21.22 14.68
C ALA A 749 -27.45 20.45 13.62
N ALA A 750 -26.97 19.26 13.25
CA ALA A 750 -27.67 18.33 12.39
C ALA A 750 -29.01 17.90 13.03
N ALA A 751 -29.00 17.46 14.29
CA ALA A 751 -30.22 17.11 15.02
C ALA A 751 -31.20 18.30 15.17
N ALA A 752 -30.67 19.52 15.43
CA ALA A 752 -31.49 20.73 15.51
C ALA A 752 -32.14 21.11 14.17
N ALA A 753 -31.50 20.80 13.04
CA ALA A 753 -32.04 21.01 11.70
C ALA A 753 -33.07 19.93 11.31
N GLU A 754 -32.80 18.67 11.64
CA GLU A 754 -33.74 17.55 11.43
C GLU A 754 -35.06 17.78 12.16
N GLY A 755 -35.01 18.20 13.43
CA GLY A 755 -36.20 18.58 14.20
C GLY A 755 -37.00 19.77 13.62
N ARG A 756 -36.43 20.50 12.65
CA ARG A 756 -37.08 21.60 11.90
C ARG A 756 -37.34 21.25 10.43
N ASN A 757 -37.09 20.01 10.01
CA ASN A 757 -37.13 19.53 8.63
C ASN A 757 -36.19 20.27 7.65
N ILE A 758 -35.19 20.98 8.16
CA ILE A 758 -34.17 21.67 7.36
C ILE A 758 -33.19 20.61 6.82
N PRO A 759 -32.97 20.49 5.50
CA PRO A 759 -32.10 19.47 4.95
C PRO A 759 -30.62 19.85 5.11
N CYS A 760 -29.80 18.87 5.51
CA CYS A 760 -28.38 19.09 5.77
C CYS A 760 -27.47 18.58 4.63
N VAL A 761 -26.34 19.27 4.43
CA VAL A 761 -25.21 18.88 3.56
C VAL A 761 -23.98 18.72 4.44
N LEU A 762 -23.28 17.58 4.35
CA LEU A 762 -22.00 17.38 5.03
C LEU A 762 -20.89 17.96 4.13
N TYR A 763 -20.32 19.10 4.51
CA TYR A 763 -19.22 19.72 3.79
C TYR A 763 -17.87 19.29 4.36
N LEU A 764 -17.05 18.68 3.51
CA LEU A 764 -15.75 18.11 3.87
C LEU A 764 -14.64 18.81 3.08
N VAL A 765 -13.80 19.55 3.82
CA VAL A 765 -12.74 20.43 3.28
C VAL A 765 -11.46 19.71 2.86
N PHE A 766 -11.44 18.39 2.91
CA PHE A 766 -10.30 17.52 2.59
C PHE A 766 -10.25 17.13 1.11
N SER A 767 -9.14 16.52 0.67
CA SER A 767 -9.03 15.87 -0.65
C SER A 767 -9.95 14.64 -0.77
N ALA A 768 -10.32 14.27 -1.99
CA ALA A 768 -11.02 13.00 -2.23
C ALA A 768 -10.19 11.80 -1.77
N GLU A 769 -8.86 11.86 -1.93
CA GLU A 769 -7.91 10.86 -1.42
C GLU A 769 -7.93 10.72 0.11
N THR A 770 -8.03 11.83 0.84
CA THR A 770 -8.24 11.79 2.30
C THR A 770 -9.57 11.13 2.65
N LEU A 771 -10.64 11.50 1.93
CA LEU A 771 -11.97 10.95 2.18
C LEU A 771 -12.14 9.48 1.78
N SER A 772 -11.42 9.00 0.76
CA SER A 772 -11.51 7.60 0.35
C SER A 772 -10.84 6.65 1.34
N ARG A 773 -9.78 7.13 2.02
CA ARG A 773 -9.02 6.37 3.03
C ARG A 773 -9.72 6.36 4.40
N TYR A 774 -10.28 7.48 4.85
CA TYR A 774 -11.03 7.52 6.11
C TYR A 774 -12.48 7.01 5.97
N GLY A 775 -13.16 7.33 4.87
CA GLY A 775 -14.53 6.91 4.57
C GLY A 775 -15.54 7.28 5.65
N VAL A 776 -16.45 6.35 5.96
CA VAL A 776 -17.33 6.41 7.13
C VAL A 776 -16.76 5.48 8.22
N PRO A 777 -16.54 5.96 9.46
CA PRO A 777 -16.04 5.13 10.56
C PRO A 777 -16.89 3.88 10.80
N ARG A 778 -16.28 2.70 10.68
CA ARG A 778 -16.98 1.40 10.77
C ARG A 778 -17.02 0.90 12.22
N GLY A 779 -18.10 0.20 12.58
CA GLY A 779 -18.34 -0.28 13.94
C GLY A 779 -18.84 0.79 14.92
N VAL A 780 -18.89 2.06 14.49
CA VAL A 780 -19.46 3.16 15.26
C VAL A 780 -20.96 3.27 14.95
N SER A 781 -21.81 3.05 15.95
CA SER A 781 -23.27 3.09 15.82
C SER A 781 -23.87 4.24 16.62
N ALA A 782 -24.80 4.99 16.03
CA ALA A 782 -25.59 6.00 16.73
C ALA A 782 -26.39 5.42 17.92
N ALA A 783 -26.80 4.14 17.84
CA ALA A 783 -27.49 3.46 18.94
C ALA A 783 -26.62 3.26 20.19
N ALA A 784 -25.29 3.38 20.09
CA ALA A 784 -24.37 3.27 21.22
C ALA A 784 -24.17 4.58 22.01
N VAL A 785 -24.91 5.65 21.68
CA VAL A 785 -24.78 6.99 22.28
C VAL A 785 -25.72 7.18 23.48
N GLY A 786 -26.71 6.30 23.68
CA GLY A 786 -27.65 6.35 24.80
C GLY A 786 -27.38 5.28 25.88
N ASP A 787 -26.63 5.64 26.93
CA ASP A 787 -26.84 5.19 28.33
C ASP A 787 -25.75 5.68 29.30
N LEU A 788 -24.59 6.11 28.79
CA LEU A 788 -23.49 6.66 29.59
C LEU A 788 -23.30 8.15 29.29
N GLY A 789 -23.29 8.99 30.32
CA GLY A 789 -23.21 10.46 30.23
C GLY A 789 -21.84 11.03 29.83
N ALA A 790 -21.12 10.37 28.92
CA ALA A 790 -19.89 10.85 28.32
C ALA A 790 -20.19 11.70 27.07
N ALA A 791 -19.27 12.62 26.72
CA ALA A 791 -19.36 13.33 25.45
C ALA A 791 -19.02 12.38 24.28
N PRO A 792 -19.66 12.51 23.11
CA PRO A 792 -19.39 11.63 21.98
C PRO A 792 -17.97 11.81 21.45
N SER A 793 -17.35 10.71 21.01
CA SER A 793 -16.02 10.70 20.39
C SER A 793 -16.02 11.41 19.03
N ILE A 794 -14.85 11.75 18.51
CA ILE A 794 -14.69 12.39 17.18
C ILE A 794 -15.36 11.54 16.08
N ALA A 795 -15.22 10.21 16.13
CA ALA A 795 -15.87 9.31 15.19
C ALA A 795 -17.40 9.25 15.36
N GLN A 796 -17.92 9.30 16.59
CA GLN A 796 -19.37 9.36 16.85
C GLN A 796 -19.95 10.70 16.36
N ARG A 797 -19.27 11.83 16.61
CA ARG A 797 -19.65 13.16 16.11
C ARG A 797 -19.74 13.16 14.59
N PHE A 798 -18.78 12.54 13.92
CA PHE A 798 -18.80 12.38 12.47
C PHE A 798 -20.02 11.57 12.01
N VAL A 799 -20.19 10.33 12.53
CA VAL A 799 -21.30 9.45 12.10
C VAL A 799 -22.67 10.09 12.33
N LEU A 800 -22.91 10.69 13.49
CA LEU A 800 -24.18 11.38 13.80
C LEU A 800 -24.44 12.58 12.87
N THR A 801 -23.41 13.39 12.55
CA THR A 801 -23.56 14.51 11.60
C THR A 801 -23.82 13.99 10.18
N PHE A 802 -23.06 12.96 9.78
CA PHE A 802 -23.14 12.31 8.49
C PHE A 802 -24.50 11.65 8.24
N GLU A 803 -25.08 10.96 9.23
CA GLU A 803 -26.34 10.21 9.10
C GLU A 803 -27.51 11.12 8.70
N VAL A 804 -27.65 12.29 9.33
CA VAL A 804 -28.69 13.29 9.03
C VAL A 804 -28.47 14.00 7.68
N CYS A 805 -27.22 14.19 7.25
CA CYS A 805 -26.92 14.90 6.01
C CYS A 805 -27.41 14.12 4.77
N LYS A 806 -28.15 14.77 3.87
CA LYS A 806 -28.76 14.12 2.69
C LYS A 806 -27.75 13.84 1.57
N LEU A 807 -26.67 14.61 1.52
CA LEU A 807 -25.56 14.48 0.58
C LEU A 807 -24.27 15.03 1.20
N VAL A 808 -23.14 14.66 0.61
CA VAL A 808 -21.81 15.18 0.96
C VAL A 808 -21.38 16.20 -0.08
N ALA A 809 -20.86 17.35 0.34
CA ALA A 809 -20.14 18.29 -0.52
C ALA A 809 -18.64 18.16 -0.21
N ASN A 810 -17.81 17.92 -1.23
CA ASN A 810 -16.37 17.76 -1.03
C ASN A 810 -15.56 18.81 -1.80
N ARG A 811 -14.55 19.38 -1.15
CA ARG A 811 -13.64 20.39 -1.69
C ARG A 811 -12.61 19.78 -2.65
N THR A 812 -13.11 19.34 -3.79
CA THR A 812 -12.38 18.71 -4.89
C THR A 812 -13.11 18.95 -6.22
N TYR A 813 -12.57 18.44 -7.32
CA TYR A 813 -13.27 18.18 -8.58
C TYR A 813 -12.60 17.03 -9.35
N HIS A 814 -13.34 16.41 -10.27
CA HIS A 814 -12.92 15.19 -10.96
C HIS A 814 -11.63 15.35 -11.76
N GLU A 815 -11.42 16.51 -12.40
CA GLU A 815 -10.21 16.82 -13.17
C GLU A 815 -8.93 16.93 -12.30
N LEU A 816 -9.03 17.03 -10.96
CA LEU A 816 -7.88 16.89 -10.05
C LEU A 816 -7.73 15.45 -9.53
N GLU A 817 -8.82 14.83 -9.10
CA GLU A 817 -8.84 13.53 -8.44
C GLU A 817 -9.72 12.51 -9.20
N PRO A 818 -9.37 12.17 -10.45
CA PRO A 818 -10.27 11.48 -11.38
C PRO A 818 -10.57 10.04 -10.99
N GLU A 819 -9.61 9.35 -10.38
CA GLU A 819 -9.76 7.99 -9.86
C GLU A 819 -10.64 7.97 -8.59
N THR A 820 -10.45 8.96 -7.71
CA THR A 820 -10.98 8.91 -6.34
C THR A 820 -12.36 9.52 -6.19
N VAL A 821 -12.66 10.63 -6.89
CA VAL A 821 -13.98 11.29 -6.84
C VAL A 821 -15.15 10.34 -7.19
N PRO A 822 -15.05 9.47 -8.23
CA PRO A 822 -16.11 8.50 -8.54
C PRO A 822 -16.34 7.42 -7.47
N LEU A 823 -15.38 7.20 -6.57
CA LEU A 823 -15.51 6.21 -5.49
C LEU A 823 -16.32 6.76 -4.31
N LEU A 824 -16.27 8.08 -4.06
CA LEU A 824 -16.86 8.68 -2.87
C LEU A 824 -18.37 8.37 -2.69
N PRO A 825 -19.23 8.38 -3.73
CA PRO A 825 -20.63 7.97 -3.56
C PRO A 825 -20.83 6.52 -3.11
N GLY A 826 -19.91 5.62 -3.48
CA GLY A 826 -19.91 4.23 -3.03
C GLY A 826 -19.37 4.06 -1.60
N ILE A 827 -18.44 4.92 -1.19
CA ILE A 827 -17.83 4.93 0.16
C ILE A 827 -18.76 5.55 1.20
N PHE A 828 -19.40 6.67 0.86
CA PHE A 828 -20.36 7.36 1.73
C PHE A 828 -21.80 6.84 1.61
N GLY A 829 -22.13 6.01 0.61
CA GLY A 829 -23.50 5.52 0.39
C GLY A 829 -24.54 6.62 0.12
N LYS A 830 -24.09 7.83 -0.21
CA LYS A 830 -24.87 9.06 -0.39
C LYS A 830 -24.37 9.82 -1.61
N PRO A 831 -25.16 10.72 -2.23
CA PRO A 831 -24.66 11.58 -3.29
C PRO A 831 -23.47 12.41 -2.78
N VAL A 832 -22.40 12.48 -3.57
CA VAL A 832 -21.23 13.32 -3.28
C VAL A 832 -21.07 14.33 -4.40
N ILE A 833 -20.98 15.61 -4.05
CA ILE A 833 -20.87 16.73 -4.98
C ILE A 833 -19.49 17.38 -4.84
N PRO A 834 -18.61 17.33 -5.85
CA PRO A 834 -17.43 18.20 -5.90
C PRO A 834 -17.86 19.66 -6.02
N VAL A 835 -17.52 20.50 -5.04
CA VAL A 835 -17.85 21.95 -5.03
C VAL A 835 -16.73 22.83 -5.61
N GLY A 836 -15.66 22.20 -6.11
CA GLY A 836 -14.43 22.85 -6.51
C GLY A 836 -13.42 22.94 -5.36
N LEU A 837 -12.17 23.33 -5.67
CA LEU A 837 -11.12 23.50 -4.64
C LEU A 837 -11.24 24.79 -3.84
N LEU A 838 -12.14 25.69 -4.25
CA LEU A 838 -12.44 26.95 -3.55
C LEU A 838 -11.16 27.75 -3.20
N PRO A 839 -10.24 28.01 -4.15
CA PRO A 839 -9.07 28.85 -3.90
C PRO A 839 -9.49 30.29 -3.59
N PRO A 840 -8.82 30.97 -2.64
CA PRO A 840 -9.08 32.37 -2.35
C PRO A 840 -8.70 33.27 -3.55
N PRO A 841 -9.43 34.37 -3.79
CA PRO A 841 -9.20 35.23 -4.95
C PRO A 841 -7.86 35.99 -4.85
N PRO A 842 -7.05 36.11 -5.92
CA PRO A 842 -5.73 36.78 -5.88
C PRO A 842 -5.75 38.26 -5.43
N SER A 843 -6.92 38.89 -5.40
CA SER A 843 -7.13 40.27 -4.97
C SER A 843 -7.43 40.45 -3.48
N SER A 844 -7.54 39.36 -2.69
CA SER A 844 -7.71 39.46 -1.23
C SER A 844 -6.40 39.86 -0.54
N ARG A 845 -6.06 41.15 -0.63
CA ARG A 845 -5.21 41.83 0.36
C ARG A 845 -5.94 41.76 1.70
N GLU A 846 -5.61 40.78 2.53
CA GLU A 846 -6.24 40.62 3.83
C GLU A 846 -5.98 41.85 4.70
N GLY A 847 -7.05 42.46 5.20
CA GLY A 847 -6.98 43.72 5.92
C GLY A 847 -6.55 43.55 7.35
N HIS A 848 -5.24 43.61 7.64
CA HIS A 848 -4.69 43.88 8.96
C HIS A 848 -3.69 45.04 8.86
N ASN A 849 -4.15 46.25 9.18
CA ASN A 849 -3.44 47.51 8.88
C ASN A 849 -2.09 47.67 9.63
N ASP A 850 -1.93 47.02 10.78
CA ASP A 850 -0.80 47.27 11.70
C ASP A 850 0.54 46.68 11.20
N THR A 851 0.54 45.89 10.12
CA THR A 851 1.75 45.26 9.56
C THR A 851 2.10 45.72 8.14
N ALA A 852 1.39 46.72 7.58
CA ALA A 852 1.55 47.14 6.18
C ALA A 852 3.00 47.47 5.78
N THR A 853 3.77 48.09 6.68
CA THR A 853 5.20 48.39 6.48
C THR A 853 6.07 47.13 6.43
N SER A 854 5.75 46.11 7.22
CA SER A 854 6.45 44.81 7.22
C SER A 854 6.13 44.03 5.95
N ALA A 855 4.85 43.94 5.58
CA ALA A 855 4.41 43.32 4.33
C ALA A 855 5.05 43.99 3.10
N ALA A 856 5.12 45.33 3.07
CA ALA A 856 5.82 46.06 2.02
C ALA A 856 7.33 45.77 1.99
N ALA A 857 7.98 45.62 3.16
CA ALA A 857 9.39 45.28 3.25
C ALA A 857 9.68 43.84 2.77
N LEU A 858 8.80 42.88 3.08
CA LEU A 858 8.87 41.49 2.60
C LEU A 858 8.80 41.45 1.06
N MET A 859 7.81 42.12 0.46
CA MET A 859 7.71 42.20 -1.01
C MET A 859 8.92 42.94 -1.61
N THR A 860 9.37 44.04 -1.01
CA THR A 860 10.57 44.79 -1.43
C THR A 860 11.88 43.98 -1.30
N TRP A 861 11.90 42.92 -0.50
CA TRP A 861 13.01 41.96 -0.43
C TRP A 861 12.91 40.93 -1.56
N LEU A 862 11.70 40.41 -1.83
CA LEU A 862 11.43 39.50 -2.95
C LEU A 862 11.67 40.15 -4.32
N ASP A 863 11.32 41.43 -4.50
CA ASP A 863 11.57 42.25 -5.71
C ASP A 863 13.06 42.33 -6.09
N LYS A 864 13.96 42.04 -5.15
CA LYS A 864 15.42 42.07 -5.33
C LYS A 864 16.03 40.68 -5.58
N GLN A 865 15.26 39.62 -5.42
CA GLN A 865 15.72 38.26 -5.67
C GLN A 865 15.56 37.90 -7.15
N PRO A 866 16.43 37.03 -7.71
CA PRO A 866 16.23 36.48 -9.04
C PRO A 866 14.89 35.73 -9.21
N PRO A 867 14.36 35.61 -10.44
CA PRO A 867 13.16 34.83 -10.70
C PRO A 867 13.31 33.36 -10.25
N SER A 868 12.27 32.85 -9.58
CA SER A 868 12.19 31.49 -9.03
C SER A 868 13.39 31.01 -8.17
N SER A 869 14.15 31.92 -7.54
CA SER A 869 15.29 31.55 -6.68
C SER A 869 14.98 31.47 -5.18
N VAL A 870 13.74 31.74 -4.77
CA VAL A 870 13.30 31.75 -3.37
C VAL A 870 12.39 30.56 -3.08
N LEU A 871 12.75 29.76 -2.08
CA LEU A 871 11.80 28.87 -1.41
C LEU A 871 10.94 29.70 -0.44
N TYR A 872 9.62 29.69 -0.61
CA TYR A 872 8.73 30.11 0.48
C TYR A 872 8.55 28.94 1.45
N ALA A 873 8.62 29.19 2.75
CA ALA A 873 8.39 28.20 3.79
C ALA A 873 7.30 28.69 4.77
N ALA A 874 6.25 27.89 4.96
CA ALA A 874 5.23 28.16 5.97
C ALA A 874 4.54 26.87 6.42
N PHE A 875 4.33 26.77 7.73
CA PHE A 875 3.50 25.74 8.35
C PHE A 875 2.29 26.44 8.99
N GLU A 876 1.10 25.87 8.83
CA GLU A 876 -0.11 26.46 9.43
C GLU A 876 -0.02 26.40 10.97
N SER A 877 -0.74 27.30 11.66
CA SER A 877 -0.65 27.49 13.12
C SER A 877 -1.09 26.30 13.98
N GLU A 878 -1.55 25.23 13.34
CA GLU A 878 -2.11 24.03 13.95
C GLU A 878 -1.17 22.81 13.75
N ALA A 879 -0.01 22.98 13.09
CA ALA A 879 1.03 21.96 12.98
C ALA A 879 1.80 21.77 14.31
N PRO A 880 1.88 20.54 14.86
CA PRO A 880 2.54 20.28 16.15
C PRO A 880 4.07 20.16 16.00
N VAL A 881 4.75 21.29 15.79
CA VAL A 881 6.21 21.35 15.58
C VAL A 881 6.95 21.75 16.87
N THR A 882 7.96 20.98 17.28
CA THR A 882 8.80 21.29 18.45
C THR A 882 9.88 22.32 18.14
N VAL A 883 10.57 22.86 19.15
CA VAL A 883 11.67 23.84 18.94
C VAL A 883 12.87 23.16 18.25
N GLU A 884 13.14 21.91 18.60
CA GLU A 884 14.19 21.07 18.03
C GLU A 884 13.89 20.78 16.55
N GLN A 885 12.64 20.44 16.23
CA GLN A 885 12.18 20.29 14.85
C GLN A 885 12.27 21.61 14.05
N LEU A 886 11.98 22.77 14.67
CA LEU A 886 12.23 24.07 14.06
C LEU A 886 13.74 24.33 13.84
N HIS A 887 14.62 23.84 14.72
CA HIS A 887 16.07 23.95 14.53
C HIS A 887 16.56 23.06 13.38
N GLU A 888 15.96 21.87 13.18
CA GLU A 888 16.25 21.03 12.00
C GLU A 888 15.74 21.67 10.69
N VAL A 889 14.53 22.27 10.67
CA VAL A 889 14.10 23.07 9.50
C VAL A 889 15.07 24.22 9.24
N ALA A 890 15.46 24.96 10.29
CA ALA A 890 16.38 26.08 10.17
C ALA A 890 17.72 25.63 9.56
N HIS A 891 18.38 24.65 10.18
CA HIS A 891 19.64 24.13 9.68
C HIS A 891 19.53 23.51 8.28
N GLY A 892 18.40 22.90 7.94
CA GLY A 892 18.15 22.40 6.59
C GLY A 892 18.03 23.49 5.53
N LEU A 893 17.37 24.60 5.85
CA LEU A 893 17.35 25.81 5.00
C LEU A 893 18.75 26.45 4.88
N GLU A 894 19.53 26.42 5.94
CA GLU A 894 20.93 26.86 5.98
C GLU A 894 21.80 26.04 5.02
N LEU A 895 21.74 24.70 5.15
CA LEU A 895 22.48 23.72 4.38
C LEU A 895 22.03 23.65 2.92
N ALA A 896 20.74 23.80 2.63
CA ALA A 896 20.19 23.78 1.27
C ALA A 896 20.94 24.75 0.34
N GLY A 897 21.37 25.90 0.87
CA GLY A 897 22.11 26.94 0.15
C GLY A 897 21.20 27.95 -0.55
N THR A 898 20.02 27.51 -0.98
CA THR A 898 18.96 28.28 -1.65
C THR A 898 18.53 29.53 -0.88
N GLY A 899 18.05 30.55 -1.59
CA GLY A 899 17.37 31.68 -0.94
C GLY A 899 16.02 31.25 -0.37
N PHE A 900 15.60 31.81 0.76
CA PHE A 900 14.34 31.43 1.40
C PHE A 900 13.63 32.59 2.10
N LEU A 901 12.30 32.54 2.13
CA LEU A 901 11.45 33.38 2.97
C LEU A 901 10.63 32.46 3.88
N TRP A 902 10.89 32.50 5.19
CA TRP A 902 10.22 31.66 6.16
C TRP A 902 9.23 32.48 7.00
N ALA A 903 7.94 32.21 6.83
CA ALA A 903 6.90 32.68 7.72
C ALA A 903 6.83 31.78 8.96
N LEU A 904 7.55 32.18 10.01
CA LEU A 904 7.63 31.44 11.26
C LEU A 904 6.55 31.93 12.23
N LYS A 905 5.77 31.00 12.78
CA LYS A 905 4.90 31.26 13.94
C LYS A 905 5.52 30.61 15.17
N LYS A 906 5.41 31.29 16.31
CA LYS A 906 5.78 30.71 17.61
C LYS A 906 4.80 29.54 17.90
N PRO A 907 5.25 28.35 18.30
CA PRO A 907 4.35 27.26 18.68
C PRO A 907 3.35 27.70 19.75
N SER A 908 2.06 27.45 19.50
CA SER A 908 1.01 27.63 20.50
C SER A 908 1.32 26.77 21.72
N GLY A 909 1.28 27.37 22.92
CA GLY A 909 1.67 26.71 24.17
C GLY A 909 2.66 27.49 25.04
N GLY A 910 3.46 28.41 24.45
CA GLY A 910 4.43 29.25 25.17
C GLY A 910 3.84 30.38 26.04
N GLY A 911 2.86 30.07 26.88
CA GLY A 911 2.11 30.99 27.73
C GLY A 911 2.80 31.28 29.07
N GLY A 912 3.76 32.22 29.06
CA GLY A 912 4.40 32.76 30.27
C GLY A 912 5.53 31.88 30.83
N GLY A 913 6.79 32.26 30.57
CA GLY A 913 7.97 31.63 31.18
C GLY A 913 9.23 31.60 30.30
N LEU A 914 9.06 31.51 28.98
CA LEU A 914 10.14 31.33 27.99
C LEU A 914 11.06 32.56 27.75
N GLU A 915 11.18 33.46 28.73
CA GLU A 915 12.32 34.40 28.83
C GLU A 915 13.39 33.87 29.82
N SER A 916 13.13 32.74 30.48
CA SER A 916 13.97 32.16 31.53
C SER A 916 14.18 30.65 31.36
N GLU A 917 14.76 30.22 30.22
CA GLU A 917 15.88 29.25 30.19
C GLU A 917 16.34 28.93 28.74
N GLY A 918 17.51 29.46 28.37
CA GLY A 918 18.47 28.84 27.44
C GLY A 918 18.17 28.77 25.92
N GLY A 919 16.93 28.60 25.47
CA GLY A 919 16.61 28.21 24.09
C GLY A 919 15.87 29.26 23.25
N GLY A 920 16.41 29.61 22.07
CA GLY A 920 15.72 30.44 21.07
C GLY A 920 14.83 29.63 20.11
N LEU A 921 13.82 30.28 19.51
CA LEU A 921 12.98 29.69 18.45
C LEU A 921 13.75 29.29 17.18
N LEU A 922 14.92 29.89 16.98
CA LEU A 922 15.86 29.62 15.90
C LEU A 922 17.22 29.26 16.53
N PRO A 923 18.08 28.47 15.85
CA PRO A 923 19.43 28.21 16.30
C PRO A 923 20.22 29.51 16.53
N PRO A 924 21.07 29.60 17.57
CA PRO A 924 21.88 30.80 17.84
C PRO A 924 22.68 31.25 16.60
N GLY A 925 22.54 32.52 16.23
CA GLY A 925 23.22 33.13 15.07
C GLY A 925 22.64 32.77 13.69
N PHE A 926 21.52 32.04 13.61
CA PHE A 926 20.89 31.63 12.34
C PHE A 926 20.64 32.80 11.38
N GLU A 927 19.97 33.86 11.84
CA GLU A 927 19.63 35.03 11.02
C GLU A 927 20.88 35.77 10.50
N GLU A 928 22.03 35.65 11.16
CA GLU A 928 23.29 36.23 10.70
C GLU A 928 23.94 35.41 9.59
N ARG A 929 23.87 34.07 9.66
CA ARG A 929 24.40 33.15 8.64
C ARG A 929 23.47 33.02 7.42
N ALA A 930 22.17 33.24 7.62
CA ALA A 930 21.17 33.37 6.57
C ALA A 930 21.20 34.75 5.87
N ARG A 931 21.72 35.79 6.53
CA ARG A 931 21.65 37.20 6.11
C ARG A 931 21.99 37.40 4.62
N GLY A 932 20.99 37.89 3.87
CA GLY A 932 21.12 38.18 2.43
C GLY A 932 20.70 37.05 1.49
N ARG A 933 20.54 35.82 1.99
CA ARG A 933 19.93 34.69 1.25
C ARG A 933 18.56 34.30 1.83
N GLY A 934 18.49 34.22 3.15
CA GLY A 934 17.28 33.91 3.90
C GLY A 934 16.68 35.14 4.57
N LEU A 935 15.37 35.12 4.75
CA LEU A 935 14.61 36.08 5.55
C LEU A 935 13.56 35.31 6.37
N VAL A 936 13.67 35.37 7.70
CA VAL A 936 12.61 34.90 8.61
C VAL A 936 11.71 36.08 8.97
N THR A 937 10.42 35.82 9.11
CA THR A 937 9.46 36.81 9.59
C THR A 937 8.48 36.16 10.57
N MET A 938 8.22 36.84 11.69
CA MET A 938 7.33 36.35 12.74
C MET A 938 5.93 36.95 12.58
N GLY A 939 4.90 36.09 12.53
CA GLY A 939 3.49 36.52 12.55
C GLY A 939 2.72 36.29 11.25
N TRP A 940 1.90 37.26 10.84
CA TRP A 940 1.11 37.21 9.59
C TRP A 940 1.95 37.66 8.39
N VAL A 941 1.72 37.03 7.25
CA VAL A 941 2.35 37.36 5.96
C VAL A 941 1.31 37.32 4.83
N PRO A 942 1.49 38.08 3.74
CA PRO A 942 0.61 38.01 2.57
C PRO A 942 0.90 36.74 1.74
N GLN A 943 0.58 35.56 2.27
CA GLN A 943 0.96 34.25 1.69
C GLN A 943 0.64 34.12 0.20
N LEU A 944 -0.60 34.45 -0.21
CA LEU A 944 -1.00 34.43 -1.62
C LEU A 944 -0.15 35.36 -2.49
N GLY A 945 0.21 36.55 -1.98
CA GLY A 945 1.05 37.51 -2.67
C GLY A 945 2.51 37.08 -2.77
N ILE A 946 3.00 36.31 -1.79
CA ILE A 946 4.33 35.69 -1.80
C ILE A 946 4.36 34.53 -2.82
N LEU A 947 3.40 33.61 -2.76
CA LEU A 947 3.27 32.50 -3.70
C LEU A 947 3.07 32.96 -5.16
N ALA A 948 2.40 34.11 -5.36
CA ALA A 948 2.25 34.77 -6.65
C ALA A 948 3.52 35.49 -7.16
N HIS A 949 4.52 35.71 -6.31
CA HIS A 949 5.67 36.55 -6.65
C HIS A 949 6.65 35.81 -7.56
N GLY A 950 7.11 36.47 -8.63
CA GLY A 950 7.98 35.86 -9.65
C GLY A 950 9.34 35.37 -9.14
N ALA A 951 9.78 35.79 -7.95
CA ALA A 951 10.98 35.28 -7.28
C ALA A 951 10.78 33.96 -6.53
N VAL A 952 9.54 33.59 -6.18
CA VAL A 952 9.28 32.31 -5.50
C VAL A 952 9.28 31.18 -6.52
N GLY A 953 10.08 30.15 -6.25
CA GLY A 953 10.28 28.98 -7.12
C GLY A 953 9.71 27.67 -6.58
N ALA A 954 9.44 27.59 -5.27
CA ALA A 954 8.79 26.45 -4.62
C ALA A 954 8.20 26.84 -3.25
N PHE A 955 7.40 25.94 -2.68
CA PHE A 955 6.74 26.09 -1.38
C PHE A 955 7.00 24.90 -0.45
N LEU A 956 7.74 25.13 0.65
CA LEU A 956 7.84 24.20 1.78
C LEU A 956 6.58 24.33 2.66
N THR A 957 5.79 23.25 2.69
CA THR A 957 4.50 23.19 3.39
C THR A 957 4.28 21.85 4.11
N HIS A 958 3.51 21.92 5.19
CA HIS A 958 2.94 20.77 5.88
C HIS A 958 1.86 19.98 5.11
N CYS A 959 1.46 20.40 3.89
CA CYS A 959 0.46 19.68 3.06
C CYS A 959 -0.98 19.61 3.61
N GLY A 960 -1.37 20.51 4.51
CA GLY A 960 -2.80 20.79 4.74
C GLY A 960 -3.48 21.23 3.45
N TRP A 961 -4.69 20.74 3.17
CA TRP A 961 -5.30 20.85 1.82
C TRP A 961 -5.47 22.29 1.34
N SER A 962 -5.71 23.26 2.24
CA SER A 962 -5.71 24.69 1.91
C SER A 962 -4.35 25.15 1.40
N SER A 963 -3.28 24.94 2.16
CA SER A 963 -1.91 25.27 1.75
C SER A 963 -1.50 24.60 0.44
N THR A 964 -1.85 23.33 0.23
CA THR A 964 -1.63 22.61 -1.05
C THR A 964 -2.35 23.30 -2.21
N VAL A 965 -3.64 23.64 -2.07
CA VAL A 965 -4.42 24.35 -3.10
C VAL A 965 -3.83 25.73 -3.40
N GLU A 966 -3.32 26.46 -2.41
CA GLU A 966 -2.69 27.77 -2.60
C GLU A 966 -1.35 27.69 -3.34
N GLY A 967 -0.53 26.67 -3.08
CA GLY A 967 0.68 26.40 -3.86
C GLY A 967 0.36 26.14 -5.34
N LEU A 968 -0.61 25.25 -5.58
CA LEU A 968 -1.06 24.91 -6.95
C LEU A 968 -1.74 26.09 -7.67
N LEU A 969 -2.44 26.98 -6.97
CA LEU A 969 -3.07 28.18 -7.55
C LEU A 969 -2.08 29.08 -8.30
N TYR A 970 -0.84 29.14 -7.85
CA TYR A 970 0.25 29.88 -8.50
C TYR A 970 1.21 29.00 -9.29
N GLY A 971 1.03 27.68 -9.23
CA GLY A 971 1.86 26.69 -9.92
C GLY A 971 3.23 26.52 -9.27
N GLN A 972 3.30 26.72 -7.95
CA GLN A 972 4.50 26.50 -7.15
C GLN A 972 4.67 25.00 -6.87
N PRO A 973 5.82 24.39 -7.19
CA PRO A 973 6.12 23.03 -6.77
C PRO A 973 6.37 22.97 -5.25
N LEU A 974 6.20 21.79 -4.66
CA LEU A 974 6.08 21.61 -3.22
C LEU A 974 7.28 20.88 -2.60
N VAL A 975 7.72 21.33 -1.44
CA VAL A 975 8.55 20.55 -0.50
C VAL A 975 7.64 20.16 0.65
N MET A 976 7.48 18.86 0.91
CA MET A 976 6.33 18.35 1.64
C MET A 976 6.74 17.74 2.99
N LEU A 977 6.38 18.41 4.09
CA LEU A 977 6.75 18.02 5.46
C LEU A 977 5.47 17.73 6.30
N PRO A 978 4.73 16.65 6.03
CA PRO A 978 3.44 16.39 6.67
C PRO A 978 3.57 15.99 8.14
N PHE A 979 2.83 16.65 9.03
CA PHE A 979 2.89 16.37 10.49
C PHE A 979 1.71 15.53 10.99
N LEU A 980 0.55 15.58 10.33
CA LEU A 980 -0.65 14.81 10.68
C LEU A 980 -1.04 13.77 9.60
N GLY A 981 -1.99 12.89 9.92
CA GLY A 981 -2.36 11.77 9.06
C GLY A 981 -2.96 12.17 7.70
N GLU A 982 -3.80 13.21 7.67
CA GLU A 982 -4.40 13.74 6.44
C GLU A 982 -3.38 14.50 5.57
N GLN A 983 -2.38 15.10 6.21
CA GLN A 983 -1.28 15.79 5.54
C GLN A 983 -0.40 14.81 4.76
N GLU A 984 -0.07 13.66 5.35
CA GLU A 984 0.65 12.56 4.67
C GLU A 984 -0.14 12.05 3.46
N ILE A 985 -1.47 11.92 3.58
CA ILE A 985 -2.32 11.49 2.47
C ILE A 985 -2.30 12.52 1.32
N ASN A 986 -2.37 13.82 1.64
CA ASN A 986 -2.26 14.89 0.66
C ASN A 986 -0.86 14.95 0.01
N ALA A 987 0.20 14.75 0.80
CA ALA A 987 1.58 14.74 0.32
C ALA A 987 1.80 13.58 -0.66
N GLN A 988 1.37 12.36 -0.31
CA GLN A 988 1.37 11.19 -1.22
C GLN A 988 0.54 11.43 -2.50
N LEU A 989 -0.56 12.19 -2.43
CA LEU A 989 -1.35 12.56 -3.62
C LEU A 989 -0.60 13.54 -4.54
N MET A 990 0.14 14.50 -3.97
CA MET A 990 0.95 15.48 -4.70
C MET A 990 2.24 14.86 -5.27
N GLU A 991 2.82 13.90 -4.56
CA GLU A 991 3.97 13.10 -4.98
C GLU A 991 3.63 12.24 -6.20
N ARG A 992 2.48 11.53 -6.19
CA ARG A 992 1.96 10.84 -7.38
C ARG A 992 1.63 11.76 -8.55
N LYS A 993 1.33 13.04 -8.28
CA LYS A 993 1.16 14.06 -9.33
C LYS A 993 2.47 14.73 -9.74
N GLN A 994 3.60 14.30 -9.16
CA GLN A 994 4.94 14.80 -9.42
C GLN A 994 5.00 16.32 -9.41
N VAL A 995 4.40 16.96 -8.40
CA VAL A 995 4.50 18.42 -8.18
C VAL A 995 5.49 18.80 -7.07
N GLY A 996 6.15 17.82 -6.45
CA GLY A 996 7.03 18.03 -5.31
C GLY A 996 7.60 16.72 -4.77
N VAL A 997 8.34 16.80 -3.67
CA VAL A 997 8.89 15.64 -2.93
C VAL A 997 8.57 15.73 -1.44
N GLN A 998 8.44 14.57 -0.78
CA GLN A 998 8.38 14.51 0.68
C GLN A 998 9.76 14.71 1.35
N VAL A 999 9.75 15.14 2.61
CA VAL A 999 10.94 15.40 3.41
C VAL A 999 11.25 14.23 4.35
N PRO A 1000 12.47 13.64 4.31
CA PRO A 1000 12.93 12.69 5.31
C PRO A 1000 13.07 13.31 6.73
N ARG A 1001 12.74 12.64 7.84
CA ARG A 1001 12.19 11.28 7.96
C ARG A 1001 13.15 10.24 8.54
N HIS A 1002 12.97 9.83 9.79
CA HIS A 1002 13.71 8.72 10.39
C HIS A 1002 12.82 7.83 11.29
N GLY A 1003 13.28 6.59 11.47
CA GLY A 1003 12.78 5.62 12.45
C GLY A 1003 11.28 5.35 12.43
N ASP A 1004 10.77 4.98 13.60
CA ASP A 1004 9.35 4.87 13.93
C ASP A 1004 8.81 6.13 14.63
N ASP A 1005 9.55 7.25 14.62
CA ASP A 1005 9.21 8.52 15.28
C ASP A 1005 8.99 9.73 14.33
N ARG A 1006 9.18 9.55 13.00
CA ARG A 1006 9.22 10.56 11.91
C ARG A 1006 9.84 11.89 12.33
N SER A 1007 10.83 11.82 13.21
CA SER A 1007 11.86 12.84 13.35
C SER A 1007 12.44 13.12 11.96
N PHE A 1008 12.84 14.36 11.75
CA PHE A 1008 13.46 14.77 10.50
C PHE A 1008 14.68 15.60 10.83
N ASP A 1009 15.69 15.45 9.99
CA ASP A 1009 16.93 16.19 10.12
C ASP A 1009 17.00 17.32 9.09
N ARG A 1010 17.91 18.23 9.38
CA ARG A 1010 18.43 19.23 8.48
C ARG A 1010 18.89 18.65 7.13
N GLU A 1011 19.46 17.44 7.07
CA GLU A 1011 19.89 16.79 5.82
C GLU A 1011 18.71 16.43 4.90
N GLY A 1012 17.64 15.84 5.45
CA GLY A 1012 16.38 15.55 4.77
C GLY A 1012 15.70 16.81 4.26
N VAL A 1013 15.59 17.85 5.11
CA VAL A 1013 15.09 19.16 4.68
C VAL A 1013 15.96 19.76 3.56
N ALA A 1014 17.29 19.75 3.71
CA ALA A 1014 18.20 20.36 2.76
C ALA A 1014 18.19 19.66 1.38
N SER A 1015 18.15 18.34 1.36
CA SER A 1015 18.09 17.53 0.14
C SER A 1015 16.76 17.73 -0.60
N SER A 1016 15.62 17.67 0.09
CA SER A 1016 14.30 17.92 -0.51
C SER A 1016 14.15 19.35 -1.05
N VAL A 1017 14.66 20.35 -0.34
CA VAL A 1017 14.66 21.75 -0.83
C VAL A 1017 15.53 21.91 -2.08
N ARG A 1018 16.74 21.31 -2.11
CA ARG A 1018 17.60 21.32 -3.30
C ARG A 1018 16.96 20.61 -4.48
N ALA A 1019 16.32 19.45 -4.27
CA ALA A 1019 15.68 18.68 -5.33
C ALA A 1019 14.60 19.51 -6.07
N VAL A 1020 13.72 20.16 -5.30
CA VAL A 1020 12.60 20.94 -5.86
C VAL A 1020 13.06 22.29 -6.45
N MET A 1021 14.02 22.95 -5.81
CA MET A 1021 14.60 24.23 -6.30
C MET A 1021 15.72 24.03 -7.34
N SER A 1022 15.97 22.79 -7.80
CA SER A 1022 17.01 22.50 -8.78
C SER A 1022 16.68 23.06 -10.16
N GLY A 1023 17.71 23.56 -10.86
CA GLY A 1023 17.63 23.84 -12.30
C GLY A 1023 17.72 22.58 -13.18
N GLU A 1024 17.68 21.40 -12.56
CA GLU A 1024 17.85 20.08 -13.16
C GLU A 1024 16.50 19.45 -13.50
N GLU A 1025 16.49 18.28 -14.12
CA GLU A 1025 15.26 17.74 -14.72
C GLU A 1025 14.18 17.40 -13.68
N GLY A 1026 14.54 16.95 -12.48
CA GLY A 1026 13.58 16.75 -11.38
C GLY A 1026 12.84 18.03 -10.97
N GLY A 1027 13.58 19.10 -10.64
CA GLY A 1027 13.02 20.41 -10.31
C GLY A 1027 12.15 20.98 -11.44
N ARG A 1028 12.56 20.79 -12.70
CA ARG A 1028 11.77 21.16 -13.88
C ARG A 1028 10.47 20.37 -14.02
N VAL A 1029 10.49 19.05 -13.79
CA VAL A 1029 9.29 18.21 -13.81
C VAL A 1029 8.30 18.68 -12.75
N PHE A 1030 8.74 18.90 -11.50
CA PHE A 1030 7.89 19.44 -10.45
C PHE A 1030 7.30 20.80 -10.83
N ALA A 1031 8.12 21.74 -11.30
CA ALA A 1031 7.67 23.06 -11.73
C ALA A 1031 6.79 23.05 -12.98
N ALA A 1032 6.92 22.05 -13.86
CA ALA A 1032 6.06 21.88 -15.04
C ALA A 1032 4.71 21.26 -14.66
N ASN A 1033 4.69 20.25 -13.81
CA ASN A 1033 3.47 19.61 -13.34
C ASN A 1033 2.66 20.51 -12.39
N ALA A 1034 3.33 21.30 -11.53
CA ALA A 1034 2.65 22.33 -10.74
C ALA A 1034 1.97 23.37 -11.64
N LYS A 1035 2.57 23.74 -12.79
CA LYS A 1035 1.93 24.60 -13.81
C LYS A 1035 0.77 23.91 -14.53
N LYS A 1036 0.87 22.62 -14.86
CA LYS A 1036 -0.28 21.84 -15.38
C LYS A 1036 -1.44 21.84 -14.38
N LEU A 1037 -1.18 21.50 -13.11
CA LEU A 1037 -2.23 21.52 -12.08
C LEU A 1037 -2.80 22.92 -11.88
N ARG A 1038 -1.98 23.99 -11.95
CA ARG A 1038 -2.45 25.37 -11.94
C ARG A 1038 -3.50 25.65 -13.01
N GLU A 1039 -3.30 25.18 -14.24
CA GLU A 1039 -4.28 25.36 -15.32
C GLU A 1039 -5.64 24.77 -14.91
N ILE A 1040 -5.67 23.60 -14.28
CA ILE A 1040 -6.90 22.97 -13.77
C ILE A 1040 -7.47 23.72 -12.55
N VAL A 1041 -6.61 24.14 -11.60
CA VAL A 1041 -7.02 24.88 -10.39
C VAL A 1041 -7.60 26.25 -10.72
N THR A 1042 -7.09 26.89 -11.78
CA THR A 1042 -7.54 28.23 -12.24
C THR A 1042 -8.65 28.19 -13.29
N ASP A 1043 -9.02 27.03 -13.83
CA ASP A 1043 -10.12 26.93 -14.79
C ASP A 1043 -11.48 27.17 -14.09
N GLU A 1044 -12.09 28.34 -14.38
CA GLU A 1044 -13.43 28.69 -13.90
C GLU A 1044 -14.50 27.70 -14.37
N ASN A 1045 -14.27 26.95 -15.46
CA ASN A 1045 -15.17 25.87 -15.86
C ASN A 1045 -15.08 24.70 -14.87
N CYS A 1046 -13.90 24.12 -14.60
CA CYS A 1046 -13.74 23.09 -13.57
C CYS A 1046 -14.22 23.56 -12.18
N GLN A 1047 -13.94 24.80 -11.80
CA GLN A 1047 -14.38 25.39 -10.52
C GLN A 1047 -15.88 25.71 -10.46
N GLY A 1048 -16.57 25.85 -11.61
CA GLY A 1048 -17.97 26.27 -11.71
C GLY A 1048 -18.95 25.22 -12.25
N ARG A 1049 -18.44 24.10 -12.78
CA ARG A 1049 -19.21 23.01 -13.41
C ARG A 1049 -19.86 22.10 -12.37
N TRP A 1050 -20.96 22.58 -11.79
CA TRP A 1050 -21.99 21.68 -11.28
C TRP A 1050 -22.78 21.13 -12.47
N SER A 1051 -22.94 19.82 -12.58
CA SER A 1051 -23.81 19.17 -13.57
C SER A 1051 -25.28 19.54 -13.36
N PRO A 1052 -26.17 19.36 -14.35
CA PRO A 1052 -27.60 19.59 -14.17
C PRO A 1052 -28.22 18.76 -13.04
N SER A 1053 -27.64 17.59 -12.74
CA SER A 1053 -27.96 16.73 -11.60
C SER A 1053 -27.62 17.41 -10.26
N GLU A 1054 -26.37 17.87 -10.11
CA GLU A 1054 -25.88 18.51 -8.87
C GLU A 1054 -26.55 19.86 -8.62
N ARG A 1055 -26.84 20.63 -9.68
CA ARG A 1055 -27.67 21.83 -9.59
C ARG A 1055 -29.04 21.49 -9.01
N ARG A 1056 -29.79 20.55 -9.60
CA ARG A 1056 -31.13 20.14 -9.12
C ARG A 1056 -31.14 19.52 -7.72
N LEU A 1057 -30.02 18.98 -7.25
CA LEU A 1057 -29.84 18.55 -5.85
C LEU A 1057 -29.72 19.78 -4.94
N ILE A 1058 -28.79 20.70 -5.23
CA ILE A 1058 -28.55 21.91 -4.44
C ILE A 1058 -29.77 22.86 -4.48
N THR A 1059 -30.49 22.96 -5.59
CA THR A 1059 -31.64 23.86 -5.76
C THR A 1059 -32.98 23.25 -5.33
N GLY A 1060 -32.96 22.07 -4.72
CA GLY A 1060 -34.13 21.44 -4.09
C GLY A 1060 -35.23 20.95 -5.03
N ASN A 1061 -35.23 21.35 -6.31
CA ASN A 1061 -36.26 21.00 -7.29
C ASN A 1061 -36.37 19.48 -7.56
N GLY A 1062 -35.32 18.69 -7.23
CA GLY A 1062 -35.38 17.23 -7.25
C GLY A 1062 -36.24 16.59 -6.14
N TYR A 1063 -36.56 17.30 -5.06
CA TYR A 1063 -37.21 16.76 -3.85
C TYR A 1063 -38.59 17.40 -3.54
N LYS A 1064 -39.45 17.53 -4.56
CA LYS A 1064 -40.87 17.88 -4.32
C LYS A 1064 -41.61 16.67 -3.74
N HIS A 1065 -42.11 16.82 -2.51
CA HIS A 1065 -42.86 15.78 -1.79
C HIS A 1065 -43.95 15.11 -2.65
N ARG A 1066 -43.87 13.78 -2.77
CA ARG A 1066 -45.05 12.93 -2.75
C ARG A 1066 -45.15 12.32 -1.36
N GLY A 1067 -46.28 12.52 -0.70
CA GLY A 1067 -46.58 11.86 0.57
C GLY A 1067 -47.01 10.41 0.37
N ASN A 1068 -46.98 9.66 1.47
CA ASN A 1068 -47.45 8.30 1.65
C ASN A 1068 -46.73 7.18 0.87
N GLN A 1069 -45.91 6.46 1.63
CA GLN A 1069 -46.08 5.02 1.86
C GLN A 1069 -45.84 4.03 0.70
N ARG A 1070 -44.58 3.57 0.63
CA ARG A 1070 -44.07 2.35 -0.05
C ARG A 1070 -43.99 2.42 -1.58
N ASP A 1071 -43.21 1.48 -2.10
CA ASP A 1071 -42.89 1.18 -3.50
C ASP A 1071 -42.31 2.33 -4.33
N VAL A 1072 -41.00 2.22 -4.64
CA VAL A 1072 -40.27 3.16 -5.50
C VAL A 1072 -39.60 2.39 -6.64
N ASP A 1073 -40.34 2.19 -7.73
CA ASP A 1073 -39.77 1.74 -9.00
C ASP A 1073 -38.69 2.73 -9.49
N ALA A 1074 -37.52 2.21 -9.88
CA ALA A 1074 -36.44 3.03 -10.40
C ALA A 1074 -36.77 3.59 -11.81
N PRO A 1075 -36.45 4.86 -12.11
CA PRO A 1075 -36.73 5.46 -13.41
C PRO A 1075 -35.88 4.82 -14.52
N LYS A 1076 -36.53 4.21 -15.50
CA LYS A 1076 -35.87 3.60 -16.67
C LYS A 1076 -35.33 4.68 -17.60
N LEU A 1077 -34.00 4.72 -17.78
CA LEU A 1077 -33.36 5.48 -18.85
C LEU A 1077 -33.50 4.77 -20.21
N PRO A 1078 -33.55 5.51 -21.34
CA PRO A 1078 -33.76 4.93 -22.66
C PRO A 1078 -32.50 4.21 -23.18
N GLY A 1079 -32.68 3.05 -23.81
CA GLY A 1079 -31.59 2.26 -24.37
C GLY A 1079 -31.13 2.74 -25.75
N ILE A 1080 -29.81 2.72 -25.97
CA ILE A 1080 -29.17 2.76 -27.30
C ILE A 1080 -28.27 1.50 -27.41
N SER A 1081 -28.10 1.02 -28.64
CA SER A 1081 -27.72 -0.37 -28.97
C SER A 1081 -26.28 -0.78 -28.69
N ASP A 1082 -26.08 -2.10 -28.59
CA ASP A 1082 -24.82 -2.82 -28.48
C ASP A 1082 -23.62 -2.24 -29.24
N LYS A 1083 -22.51 -2.05 -28.49
CA LYS A 1083 -21.21 -2.65 -28.82
C LYS A 1083 -20.23 -2.57 -27.63
N THR A 1084 -19.64 -3.72 -27.29
CA THR A 1084 -18.48 -3.95 -26.40
C THR A 1084 -18.61 -3.67 -24.89
N GLY A 1085 -18.03 -4.56 -24.05
CA GLY A 1085 -17.75 -4.33 -22.62
C GLY A 1085 -18.65 -5.08 -21.61
N ILE A 1086 -18.09 -6.06 -20.87
CA ILE A 1086 -18.74 -6.91 -19.85
C ILE A 1086 -17.67 -7.29 -18.78
N PRO A 1087 -17.94 -7.65 -17.50
CA PRO A 1087 -18.97 -7.25 -16.52
C PRO A 1087 -18.40 -6.74 -15.16
N HIS A 1088 -19.30 -6.32 -14.26
CA HIS A 1088 -19.12 -6.26 -12.79
C HIS A 1088 -20.47 -6.65 -12.12
N SER A 1089 -20.57 -7.23 -10.91
CA SER A 1089 -19.60 -7.67 -9.89
C SER A 1089 -20.30 -8.51 -8.78
N LYS A 1090 -19.55 -8.81 -7.70
CA LYS A 1090 -19.95 -9.20 -6.32
C LYS A 1090 -20.20 -10.68 -5.96
N GLU A 1091 -19.57 -11.03 -4.83
CA GLU A 1091 -19.78 -12.22 -4.00
C GLU A 1091 -20.27 -11.83 -2.58
N ALA A 1092 -20.56 -12.83 -1.76
CA ALA A 1092 -21.12 -12.78 -0.41
C ALA A 1092 -20.18 -12.21 0.68
N SER A 1093 -20.72 -11.95 1.89
CA SER A 1093 -20.02 -12.17 3.18
C SER A 1093 -20.82 -11.84 4.47
N SER A 1094 -21.08 -12.84 5.30
CA SER A 1094 -21.05 -12.82 6.79
C SER A 1094 -21.05 -14.29 7.28
N ARG A 1095 -20.26 -14.80 8.25
CA ARG A 1095 -19.46 -14.30 9.39
C ARG A 1095 -20.23 -14.22 10.72
N PHE A 1096 -19.57 -14.60 11.83
CA PHE A 1096 -20.05 -14.56 13.24
C PHE A 1096 -18.96 -14.02 14.21
N GLU A 1097 -19.28 -14.00 15.51
CA GLU A 1097 -18.67 -13.31 16.69
C GLU A 1097 -18.21 -14.34 17.77
N GLU A 1098 -17.82 -14.05 19.03
CA GLU A 1098 -16.85 -13.12 19.68
C GLU A 1098 -16.84 -13.43 21.24
N LYS A 1099 -16.10 -12.66 22.07
CA LYS A 1099 -16.12 -12.51 23.58
C LYS A 1099 -15.18 -13.37 24.46
N GLU A 1100 -14.90 -13.07 25.75
CA GLU A 1100 -14.68 -11.83 26.58
C GLU A 1100 -14.41 -12.25 28.07
N GLY A 1101 -13.78 -11.44 28.95
CA GLY A 1101 -13.60 -11.81 30.39
C GLY A 1101 -13.08 -10.74 31.39
N SER A 1102 -13.86 -10.48 32.44
CA SER A 1102 -13.82 -9.36 33.44
C SER A 1102 -12.69 -9.32 34.52
N MET A 1103 -12.72 -8.29 35.39
CA MET A 1103 -11.71 -7.88 36.41
C MET A 1103 -12.36 -7.45 37.76
N THR A 1104 -11.62 -7.44 38.89
CA THR A 1104 -12.12 -7.01 40.23
C THR A 1104 -11.14 -6.07 41.00
N LYS A 1105 -11.64 -5.27 41.96
CA LYS A 1105 -10.93 -4.13 42.62
C LYS A 1105 -10.58 -4.30 44.11
N ILE A 1106 -9.52 -3.62 44.56
CA ILE A 1106 -9.26 -2.93 45.87
C ILE A 1106 -7.78 -2.43 45.86
N GLY A 1107 -7.32 -1.34 46.51
CA GLY A 1107 -7.91 -0.25 47.32
C GLY A 1107 -6.79 0.72 47.80
N ILE A 1108 -7.10 1.91 48.33
CA ILE A 1108 -6.09 2.98 48.64
C ILE A 1108 -6.34 3.68 50.00
N PRO A 1109 -5.29 3.96 50.80
CA PRO A 1109 -5.23 5.03 51.80
C PRO A 1109 -4.15 6.11 51.51
N SER A 1110 -4.21 7.23 52.22
CA SER A 1110 -3.59 8.54 51.88
C SER A 1110 -2.29 8.88 52.68
N PRO A 1111 -1.55 9.99 52.41
CA PRO A 1111 -0.11 10.11 52.70
C PRO A 1111 0.28 10.88 53.99
N GLY A 1112 1.54 10.69 54.45
CA GLY A 1112 2.18 11.56 55.45
C GLY A 1112 3.55 11.12 56.01
N GLU A 1113 4.62 11.80 55.58
CA GLU A 1113 5.91 12.07 56.28
C GLU A 1113 6.86 10.94 56.77
N LEU A 1114 8.06 11.38 57.18
CA LEU A 1114 9.19 10.68 57.82
C LEU A 1114 9.90 9.57 57.02
N GLY A 1115 11.07 9.90 56.45
CA GLY A 1115 11.97 8.94 55.81
C GLY A 1115 13.17 8.53 56.68
N ALA A 1116 13.91 7.52 56.22
CA ALA A 1116 15.22 7.14 56.76
C ALA A 1116 16.16 6.68 55.64
N THR A 1117 17.39 7.19 55.63
CA THR A 1117 18.43 6.82 54.66
C THR A 1117 19.07 5.47 55.00
N PHE A 1118 19.27 4.61 54.00
CA PHE A 1118 20.33 3.61 54.02
C PHE A 1118 21.11 3.63 52.69
N THR A 1119 22.17 4.43 52.66
CA THR A 1119 23.24 4.35 51.65
C THR A 1119 24.34 3.42 52.13
N LEU A 1120 25.06 2.79 51.19
CA LEU A 1120 26.50 2.47 51.14
C LEU A 1120 26.70 1.49 49.96
N LYS A 1121 27.27 1.89 48.80
CA LYS A 1121 28.71 2.09 48.49
C LYS A 1121 29.50 0.78 48.24
N PRO A 1122 30.65 0.80 47.52
CA PRO A 1122 30.98 1.62 46.32
C PRO A 1122 31.86 0.88 45.27
N ASN A 1123 31.98 1.44 44.05
CA ASN A 1123 33.11 1.30 43.10
C ASN A 1123 33.48 -0.12 42.57
N ASN A 1124 34.16 -0.28 41.43
CA ASN A 1124 34.66 0.70 40.44
C ASN A 1124 33.80 0.70 39.17
#